data_AF-A0A9P6WRA0-F1
#
_entry.id   AF-A0A9P6WRA0-F1
#
_cell.length_a   1.000
_cell.length_b   1.000
_cell.length_c   1.000
_cell.angle_alpha   90.00
_cell.angle_beta   90.00
_cell.angle_gamma   90.00
#
_symmetry.space_group_name_H-M   'P 1'
#
loop_
_entity.id
_entity.type
_entity.pdbx_description
1 polymer ?
#
loop_
_entity_poly.entity_id
_entity_poly.type
_entity_poly.pdbx_seq_one_letter_code
_entity_poly.pdbx_strand_id
1 'polypeptide(L)'
;MSTDWETLAKEKKTNVDSLIPKDWILPSELLSQFNETTPVSVLDISNKFLNDLEIEITESYTVTQLLESLKTELMFDFGFERAQFLDDYFEKNKVPFGPLHGLPISLKDNLHIPGYDSTLGFVSSIGNKSEFNEFSSYAKLLFDLGAVFYVKTNIPQTLMTADSENNIFGRTLNPSNLTWTAGGISGGEGALIKMRGSLIGIGTDIAGSIRIPSLCNGVYGFRPTSSRLPSSKQEKPTREVFVAIKSVTGPLSVDLDGCKLIVKETINHKPWKYDPGCLRIPYNAPSIEDSTKLKIGVFLEDSKLPVHPPIKRIIKEAADILQNNGHSIEYIEQFPSLDESWALSWSSFNTDSKATSIDKLLSTKERLIDSLKLPGLDAYGRGPADIDELIKLKFKVKQLTDNWLEILDKFDVIIFPGAPGTAPPHDDYGVAPYTCIWNLIDFPAAIIPYGRADATIDVDDGAEYPEKLKHIYAHYDASKYDGGIGSIQVVAPHLEDEKLLASFWHDEDANDYQAVSPRQALRVAINLKNLIDTVIPDAVSDDKIKSFDLNLPYNDLMKTVYEAAGGVGNREDKFSSARRYQACLVFCLLKVSGWYDTLADAELANNDIYSARSLFAQKLACIIIDNEKDDKYLFISMLCHRYSINLNDEDSDPENALELGSDVHSLIITTSGYQRCIKWLWVGWIVQSRNDPSEYVLFNGKSNTSFASHFDPDRIQTPLYQNVLEIFVAVLYLILYTFVANIDSIPDTFNIAELILYAFTLGFALDELQRFYHFGPSYVTFSSAFNDTLYSIVFVSLGFRIMSVYSFIEGSSEMYNITSQRFLAVAAPFIWIRMFFFCDLYRFFGVIIVMINTMMKESLIFFFLLSVVIIGFLQAFVGLDQADGKRDLTYFIVTNMLQTILSGPNFKSIERFAYPYGSIMYYSYTFLVTVILLNILIALFSQAYSEVIENANEEYLHQYATRVLKYIRAPDAKIFFPPFNLIEIFFLDIPLSWWMDTTTFNIICSKIMLLLYAPYLCIIANYESKQARRINYNRKFSLSDDSNEENREWLLTDGYEETMNDEANRHIIAQAVERQQNAERMEPEFAQNFPEWKKKLELLVPPVGKASNLGVGVESYEIINHISKLTEKVDVLIRQNNELKKQLQSQK
;
A
#
# COMPACT_ATOMS: atom_id res chain seq x y z
N MET A 1 -64.93 -1.47 -11.42
CA MET A 1 -64.66 -0.33 -12.34
C MET A 1 -63.22 -0.51 -12.80
N SER A 2 -62.90 -0.27 -14.07
CA SER A 2 -61.49 -0.20 -14.48
C SER A 2 -60.93 1.13 -13.98
N THR A 3 -60.15 1.09 -12.90
CA THR A 3 -59.26 2.19 -12.53
C THR A 3 -58.32 2.43 -13.70
N ASP A 4 -58.08 3.69 -14.01
CA ASP A 4 -57.19 4.05 -15.12
C ASP A 4 -55.74 3.70 -14.77
N TRP A 5 -54.98 3.19 -15.73
CA TRP A 5 -53.64 2.66 -15.49
C TRP A 5 -52.66 3.78 -15.11
N GLU A 6 -52.84 4.98 -15.69
CA GLU A 6 -52.09 6.19 -15.33
C GLU A 6 -52.33 6.58 -13.86
N THR A 7 -53.56 6.40 -13.37
CA THR A 7 -53.92 6.69 -11.97
C THR A 7 -53.26 5.69 -11.03
N LEU A 8 -53.33 4.39 -11.32
CA LEU A 8 -52.71 3.34 -10.49
C LEU A 8 -51.17 3.47 -10.44
N ALA A 9 -50.54 3.72 -11.59
CA ALA A 9 -49.11 3.96 -11.68
C ALA A 9 -48.70 5.21 -10.88
N LYS A 10 -49.43 6.32 -11.03
CA LYS A 10 -49.17 7.57 -10.32
C LYS A 10 -49.39 7.45 -8.81
N GLU A 11 -50.42 6.75 -8.36
CA GLU A 11 -50.64 6.46 -6.93
C GLU A 11 -49.48 5.62 -6.37
N LYS A 12 -49.08 4.54 -7.06
CA LYS A 12 -47.94 3.70 -6.67
C LYS A 12 -46.64 4.52 -6.59
N LYS A 13 -46.32 5.32 -7.61
CA LYS A 13 -45.14 6.19 -7.61
C LYS A 13 -45.18 7.22 -6.48
N THR A 14 -46.29 7.95 -6.32
CA THR A 14 -46.45 8.94 -5.24
C THR A 14 -46.28 8.32 -3.84
N ASN A 15 -46.76 7.09 -3.63
CA ASN A 15 -46.55 6.35 -2.38
C ASN A 15 -45.08 5.98 -2.17
N VAL A 16 -44.37 5.58 -3.22
CA VAL A 16 -42.93 5.22 -3.20
C VAL A 16 -42.02 6.47 -3.13
N ASP A 17 -42.52 7.63 -3.53
CA ASP A 17 -41.85 8.93 -3.37
C ASP A 17 -42.01 9.49 -1.96
N SER A 18 -43.17 9.29 -1.31
CA SER A 18 -43.40 9.74 0.07
C SER A 18 -42.59 9.01 1.14
N LEU A 19 -41.91 7.91 0.78
CA LEU A 19 -40.98 7.16 1.63
C LEU A 19 -39.55 7.74 1.64
N ILE A 20 -39.23 8.72 0.79
CA ILE A 20 -37.93 9.42 0.86
C ILE A 20 -38.02 10.53 1.94
N PRO A 21 -37.11 10.57 2.93
CA PRO A 21 -37.00 11.69 3.87
C PRO A 21 -36.82 13.02 3.15
N LYS A 22 -37.57 14.05 3.56
CA LYS A 22 -37.60 15.35 2.85
C LYS A 22 -36.24 16.02 2.74
N ASP A 23 -35.40 15.83 3.76
CA ASP A 23 -34.05 16.40 3.83
C ASP A 23 -33.06 15.70 2.88
N TRP A 24 -33.48 14.62 2.20
CA TRP A 24 -32.70 13.89 1.19
C TRP A 24 -33.10 14.27 -0.26
N ILE A 25 -34.15 15.07 -0.44
CA ILE A 25 -34.67 15.47 -1.76
C ILE A 25 -33.99 16.76 -2.20
N LEU A 26 -33.43 16.80 -3.42
CA LEU A 26 -32.74 17.97 -3.95
C LEU A 26 -33.71 19.11 -4.32
N PRO A 27 -33.28 20.39 -4.29
CA PRO A 27 -34.12 21.51 -4.68
C PRO A 27 -34.66 21.35 -6.12
N SER A 28 -35.95 21.62 -6.31
CA SER A 28 -36.62 21.45 -7.62
C SER A 28 -36.00 22.29 -8.74
N GLU A 29 -35.41 23.44 -8.39
CA GLU A 29 -34.67 24.31 -9.31
C GLU A 29 -33.39 23.64 -9.85
N LEU A 30 -32.74 22.78 -9.06
CA LEU A 30 -31.58 21.98 -9.47
C LEU A 30 -32.02 20.80 -10.34
N LEU A 31 -33.02 20.03 -9.88
CA LEU A 31 -33.56 18.89 -10.61
C LEU A 31 -34.09 19.28 -12.00
N SER A 32 -34.61 20.50 -12.16
CA SER A 32 -35.09 21.00 -13.46
C SER A 32 -34.01 21.19 -14.54
N GLN A 33 -32.72 21.12 -14.18
CA GLN A 33 -31.59 21.33 -15.08
C GLN A 33 -31.06 20.02 -15.71
N PHE A 34 -31.51 18.85 -15.22
CA PHE A 34 -31.03 17.54 -15.65
C PHE A 34 -32.19 16.67 -16.13
N ASN A 35 -32.04 16.04 -17.29
CA ASN A 35 -33.05 15.13 -17.86
C ASN A 35 -32.40 14.03 -18.72
N GLU A 36 -33.22 13.10 -19.22
CA GLU A 36 -32.83 11.99 -20.12
C GLU A 36 -32.22 12.40 -21.48
N THR A 37 -32.17 13.70 -21.78
CA THR A 37 -31.55 14.29 -22.98
C THR A 37 -30.28 15.11 -22.67
N THR A 38 -29.81 15.11 -21.42
CA THR A 38 -28.67 15.90 -20.95
C THR A 38 -27.38 15.05 -20.93
N PRO A 39 -26.39 15.29 -21.80
CA PRO A 39 -25.17 14.47 -21.88
C PRO A 39 -24.17 14.83 -20.77
N VAL A 40 -24.47 14.41 -19.54
CA VAL A 40 -23.69 14.69 -18.31
C VAL A 40 -23.63 13.43 -17.44
N SER A 41 -22.49 13.17 -16.82
CA SER A 41 -22.30 12.15 -15.78
C SER A 41 -22.86 12.66 -14.45
N VAL A 42 -23.62 11.82 -13.75
CA VAL A 42 -24.19 12.17 -12.43
C VAL A 42 -23.08 12.35 -11.38
N LEU A 43 -21.97 11.62 -11.54
CA LEU A 43 -20.79 11.68 -10.69
C LEU A 43 -20.02 13.01 -10.82
N ASP A 44 -20.28 13.79 -11.89
CA ASP A 44 -19.64 15.09 -12.12
C ASP A 44 -20.43 16.24 -11.45
N ILE A 45 -21.57 15.93 -10.83
CA ILE A 45 -22.48 16.88 -10.18
C ILE A 45 -22.14 17.01 -8.69
N SER A 46 -21.82 15.90 -8.01
CA SER A 46 -21.37 15.88 -6.60
C SER A 46 -20.19 16.81 -6.37
N ASN A 47 -19.20 16.77 -7.28
CA ASN A 47 -17.92 17.50 -7.19
C ASN A 47 -18.06 19.03 -7.31
N LYS A 48 -19.28 19.58 -7.39
CA LYS A 48 -19.57 21.02 -7.44
C LYS A 48 -20.22 21.58 -6.17
N PHE A 49 -20.64 20.73 -5.24
CA PHE A 49 -21.46 21.12 -4.08
C PHE A 49 -20.96 20.57 -2.75
N LEU A 50 -19.83 19.86 -2.75
CA LEU A 50 -19.22 19.20 -1.60
C LEU A 50 -17.81 19.79 -1.42
N ASN A 51 -17.43 20.08 -0.18
CA ASN A 51 -16.04 20.44 0.14
C ASN A 51 -15.13 19.20 0.17
N ASP A 52 -13.81 19.37 0.23
CA ASP A 52 -12.85 18.25 0.07
C ASP A 52 -13.08 17.10 1.09
N LEU A 53 -13.48 17.42 2.32
CA LEU A 53 -13.86 16.42 3.35
C LEU A 53 -15.20 15.75 3.04
N GLU A 54 -16.15 16.49 2.44
CA GLU A 54 -17.42 15.92 1.95
C GLU A 54 -17.22 15.10 0.66
N ILE A 55 -16.16 15.34 -0.11
CA ILE A 55 -15.76 14.50 -1.24
C ILE A 55 -15.16 13.18 -0.71
N GLU A 56 -14.22 13.23 0.23
CA GLU A 56 -13.70 12.05 0.94
C GLU A 56 -14.83 11.21 1.58
N ILE A 57 -15.82 11.89 2.19
CA ILE A 57 -17.03 11.26 2.76
C ILE A 57 -18.00 10.72 1.69
N THR A 58 -18.08 11.29 0.48
CA THR A 58 -19.01 10.78 -0.56
C THR A 58 -18.41 9.70 -1.46
N GLU A 59 -17.10 9.72 -1.69
CA GLU A 59 -16.35 8.53 -2.10
C GLU A 59 -16.49 7.39 -1.07
N SER A 60 -16.77 7.76 0.19
CA SER A 60 -17.12 6.90 1.33
C SER A 60 -18.62 6.92 1.71
N TYR A 61 -19.52 6.97 0.70
CA TYR A 61 -21.01 6.95 0.75
C TYR A 61 -21.78 8.30 0.80
N THR A 62 -22.69 8.50 -0.17
CA THR A 62 -24.12 8.73 0.18
C THR A 62 -25.09 8.31 -0.94
N VAL A 63 -26.20 7.68 -0.57
CA VAL A 63 -27.17 7.04 -1.50
C VAL A 63 -28.31 7.99 -1.94
N THR A 64 -28.43 9.14 -1.29
CA THR A 64 -29.65 9.97 -1.22
C THR A 64 -30.14 10.51 -2.57
N GLN A 65 -29.23 11.05 -3.39
CA GLN A 65 -29.58 11.74 -4.64
C GLN A 65 -30.16 10.82 -5.74
N LEU A 66 -30.10 9.50 -5.56
CA LEU A 66 -30.29 8.52 -6.64
C LEU A 66 -31.30 7.41 -6.35
N LEU A 67 -31.76 7.31 -5.11
CA LEU A 67 -32.97 6.56 -4.79
C LEU A 67 -34.20 7.12 -5.52
N GLU A 68 -34.20 8.40 -5.88
CA GLU A 68 -35.31 9.05 -6.59
C GLU A 68 -35.53 8.51 -8.03
N SER A 69 -34.49 8.00 -8.71
CA SER A 69 -34.55 7.57 -10.12
C SER A 69 -34.43 6.05 -10.37
N LEU A 70 -34.05 5.24 -9.37
CA LEU A 70 -33.68 3.82 -9.57
C LEU A 70 -34.61 2.77 -8.89
N LYS A 71 -35.59 3.20 -8.10
CA LYS A 71 -36.38 2.35 -7.18
C LYS A 71 -37.66 1.75 -7.82
N THR A 72 -38.07 0.59 -7.31
CA THR A 72 -39.47 0.09 -7.37
C THR A 72 -40.12 0.13 -5.98
N GLU A 73 -39.46 -0.46 -4.99
CA GLU A 73 -39.88 -0.42 -3.58
C GLU A 73 -38.75 0.14 -2.72
N LEU A 74 -39.09 0.98 -1.74
CA LEU A 74 -38.18 1.40 -0.68
C LEU A 74 -38.50 0.61 0.59
N MET A 75 -37.46 0.02 1.19
CA MET A 75 -37.56 -0.91 2.32
C MET A 75 -36.72 -0.41 3.52
N PHE A 76 -36.55 0.91 3.66
CA PHE A 76 -35.66 1.50 4.67
C PHE A 76 -35.99 1.04 6.09
N ASP A 77 -37.26 1.09 6.51
CA ASP A 77 -37.67 0.66 7.85
C ASP A 77 -37.32 -0.81 8.10
N PHE A 78 -37.60 -1.70 7.14
CA PHE A 78 -37.22 -3.12 7.19
C PHE A 78 -35.69 -3.31 7.22
N GLY A 79 -34.95 -2.48 6.49
CA GLY A 79 -33.48 -2.46 6.50
C GLY A 79 -32.92 -2.02 7.85
N PHE A 80 -33.46 -0.95 8.45
CA PHE A 80 -33.07 -0.44 9.76
C PHE A 80 -33.48 -1.40 10.90
N GLU A 81 -34.69 -1.97 10.87
CA GLU A 81 -35.09 -3.04 11.80
C GLU A 81 -34.16 -4.27 11.68
N ARG A 82 -33.76 -4.63 10.45
CA ARG A 82 -32.82 -5.73 10.23
C ARG A 82 -31.42 -5.40 10.74
N ALA A 83 -30.92 -4.18 10.50
CA ALA A 83 -29.63 -3.71 11.02
C ALA A 83 -29.62 -3.70 12.54
N GLN A 84 -30.59 -3.03 13.19
CA GLN A 84 -30.72 -2.99 14.65
C GLN A 84 -30.82 -4.40 15.26
N PHE A 85 -31.57 -5.33 14.64
CA PHE A 85 -31.59 -6.73 15.08
C PHE A 85 -30.20 -7.40 15.02
N LEU A 86 -29.40 -7.08 13.99
CA LEU A 86 -28.06 -7.62 13.82
C LEU A 86 -27.10 -7.01 14.84
N ASP A 87 -27.19 -5.70 15.09
CA ASP A 87 -26.44 -5.00 16.14
C ASP A 87 -26.77 -5.55 17.53
N ASP A 88 -28.06 -5.65 17.89
CA ASP A 88 -28.55 -6.27 19.12
C ASP A 88 -28.03 -7.72 19.27
N TYR A 89 -28.02 -8.48 18.17
CA TYR A 89 -27.52 -9.85 18.15
C TYR A 89 -26.00 -9.88 18.38
N PHE A 90 -25.24 -9.00 17.72
CA PHE A 90 -23.79 -8.94 17.88
C PHE A 90 -23.40 -8.46 19.27
N GLU A 91 -24.06 -7.42 19.81
CA GLU A 91 -23.82 -6.94 21.16
C GLU A 91 -24.09 -8.06 22.19
N LYS A 92 -25.18 -8.81 22.03
CA LYS A 92 -25.58 -9.86 22.96
C LYS A 92 -24.73 -11.13 22.88
N ASN A 93 -24.35 -11.57 21.68
CA ASN A 93 -23.70 -12.88 21.46
C ASN A 93 -22.18 -12.77 21.21
N LYS A 94 -21.67 -11.56 20.91
CA LYS A 94 -20.26 -11.26 20.59
C LYS A 94 -19.66 -12.12 19.46
N VAL A 95 -20.51 -12.51 18.51
CA VAL A 95 -20.22 -13.20 17.24
C VAL A 95 -21.19 -12.69 16.16
N PRO A 96 -20.79 -12.63 14.88
CA PRO A 96 -21.69 -12.23 13.79
C PRO A 96 -22.82 -13.26 13.58
N PHE A 97 -23.92 -12.81 12.96
CA PHE A 97 -25.07 -13.66 12.65
C PHE A 97 -24.77 -14.69 11.54
N GLY A 98 -23.89 -14.33 10.61
CA GLY A 98 -23.45 -15.12 9.46
C GLY A 98 -22.38 -14.36 8.66
N PRO A 99 -21.91 -14.88 7.52
CA PRO A 99 -20.81 -14.28 6.76
C PRO A 99 -21.17 -12.96 6.05
N LEU A 100 -22.45 -12.64 5.91
CA LEU A 100 -22.95 -11.40 5.29
C LEU A 100 -23.58 -10.45 6.34
N HIS A 101 -23.24 -10.61 7.61
CA HIS A 101 -23.80 -9.86 8.73
C HIS A 101 -23.67 -8.35 8.57
N GLY A 102 -24.82 -7.67 8.43
CA GLY A 102 -24.91 -6.21 8.28
C GLY A 102 -24.75 -5.72 6.84
N LEU A 103 -24.35 -6.57 5.89
CA LEU A 103 -24.04 -6.18 4.51
C LEU A 103 -25.31 -5.69 3.78
N PRO A 104 -25.36 -4.42 3.31
CA PRO A 104 -26.47 -3.93 2.49
C PRO A 104 -26.41 -4.56 1.09
N ILE A 105 -27.53 -5.15 0.66
CA ILE A 105 -27.69 -5.76 -0.67
C ILE A 105 -28.95 -5.22 -1.34
N SER A 106 -28.81 -4.76 -2.59
CA SER A 106 -29.94 -4.38 -3.45
C SER A 106 -30.52 -5.60 -4.17
N LEU A 107 -31.84 -5.61 -4.36
CA LEU A 107 -32.56 -6.75 -4.94
C LEU A 107 -33.43 -6.33 -6.13
N LYS A 108 -33.32 -7.07 -7.23
CA LYS A 108 -34.17 -6.83 -8.40
C LYS A 108 -35.65 -7.06 -8.12
N ASP A 109 -36.52 -6.27 -8.74
CA ASP A 109 -37.97 -6.27 -8.46
C ASP A 109 -38.68 -7.64 -8.52
N ASN A 110 -38.16 -8.58 -9.32
CA ASN A 110 -38.72 -9.92 -9.47
C ASN A 110 -38.48 -10.87 -8.26
N LEU A 111 -37.69 -10.44 -7.28
CA LEU A 111 -37.43 -11.17 -6.04
C LEU A 111 -38.48 -10.81 -4.97
N HIS A 112 -39.18 -11.82 -4.44
CA HIS A 112 -40.18 -11.66 -3.39
C HIS A 112 -39.54 -11.33 -2.05
N ILE A 113 -40.05 -10.27 -1.41
CA ILE A 113 -39.81 -9.92 0.00
C ILE A 113 -41.19 -9.78 0.67
N PRO A 114 -41.47 -10.44 1.79
CA PRO A 114 -42.78 -10.37 2.44
C PRO A 114 -43.23 -8.94 2.73
N GLY A 115 -44.43 -8.58 2.28
CA GLY A 115 -45.00 -7.25 2.48
C GLY A 115 -44.69 -6.20 1.40
N TYR A 116 -43.87 -6.53 0.39
CA TYR A 116 -43.51 -5.66 -0.72
C TYR A 116 -44.00 -6.23 -2.07
N ASP A 117 -44.35 -5.35 -3.02
CA ASP A 117 -44.86 -5.79 -4.34
C ASP A 117 -43.70 -6.33 -5.19
N SER A 118 -44.00 -7.22 -6.15
CA SER A 118 -43.09 -7.62 -7.24
C SER A 118 -43.82 -7.42 -8.56
N THR A 119 -43.66 -6.24 -9.16
CA THR A 119 -44.52 -5.74 -10.24
C THR A 119 -44.19 -6.31 -11.62
N LEU A 120 -42.93 -6.66 -11.86
CA LEU A 120 -42.36 -6.93 -13.19
C LEU A 120 -42.59 -5.80 -14.23
N GLY A 121 -42.82 -4.57 -13.76
CA GLY A 121 -43.18 -3.44 -14.62
C GLY A 121 -44.59 -3.52 -15.22
N PHE A 122 -45.46 -4.46 -14.80
CA PHE A 122 -46.86 -4.53 -15.22
C PHE A 122 -47.77 -3.76 -14.24
N VAL A 123 -48.59 -2.84 -14.74
CA VAL A 123 -49.57 -2.12 -13.90
C VAL A 123 -50.59 -3.10 -13.27
N SER A 124 -50.85 -4.23 -13.93
CA SER A 124 -51.73 -5.30 -13.44
C SER A 124 -51.19 -6.07 -12.23
N SER A 125 -49.92 -5.84 -11.84
CA SER A 125 -49.27 -6.50 -10.69
C SER A 125 -48.98 -5.55 -9.52
N ILE A 126 -49.48 -4.29 -9.56
CA ILE A 126 -49.41 -3.36 -8.43
C ILE A 126 -50.30 -3.88 -7.27
N GLY A 127 -49.75 -3.91 -6.06
CA GLY A 127 -50.46 -4.40 -4.87
C GLY A 127 -50.40 -5.93 -4.66
N ASN A 128 -49.64 -6.67 -5.48
CA ASN A 128 -49.55 -8.14 -5.37
C ASN A 128 -48.79 -8.65 -4.13
N LYS A 129 -48.21 -7.78 -3.30
CA LYS A 129 -47.55 -8.14 -2.03
C LYS A 129 -48.31 -9.10 -1.11
N SER A 130 -49.65 -9.07 -1.13
CA SER A 130 -50.48 -9.99 -0.33
C SER A 130 -50.41 -11.46 -0.78
N GLU A 131 -49.93 -11.72 -1.99
CA GLU A 131 -49.73 -13.06 -2.54
C GLU A 131 -48.41 -13.68 -2.04
N PHE A 132 -47.45 -12.85 -1.59
CA PHE A 132 -46.07 -13.25 -1.27
C PHE A 132 -45.79 -13.17 0.24
N ASN A 133 -46.14 -14.24 0.95
CA ASN A 133 -45.90 -14.38 2.40
C ASN A 133 -44.52 -14.98 2.75
N GLU A 134 -43.68 -15.28 1.75
CA GLU A 134 -42.35 -15.85 1.89
C GLU A 134 -41.34 -15.13 0.98
N PHE A 135 -40.07 -15.11 1.41
CA PHE A 135 -38.95 -14.64 0.59
C PHE A 135 -38.71 -15.57 -0.63
N SER A 136 -38.17 -15.02 -1.72
CA SER A 136 -37.53 -15.83 -2.77
C SER A 136 -36.42 -16.71 -2.20
N SER A 137 -36.17 -17.87 -2.80
CA SER A 137 -35.21 -18.86 -2.27
C SER A 137 -33.82 -18.27 -2.03
N TYR A 138 -33.34 -17.42 -2.94
CA TYR A 138 -32.03 -16.78 -2.80
C TYR A 138 -32.05 -15.63 -1.78
N ALA A 139 -33.08 -14.78 -1.79
CA ALA A 139 -33.25 -13.70 -0.81
C ALA A 139 -33.33 -14.27 0.62
N LYS A 140 -34.01 -15.41 0.82
CA LYS A 140 -34.05 -16.09 2.13
C LYS A 140 -32.67 -16.56 2.58
N LEU A 141 -31.89 -17.14 1.65
CA LEU A 141 -30.53 -17.60 1.94
C LEU A 141 -29.65 -16.43 2.37
N LEU A 142 -29.58 -15.36 1.57
CA LEU A 142 -28.75 -14.19 1.87
C LEU A 142 -29.18 -13.49 3.17
N PHE A 143 -30.49 -13.38 3.42
CA PHE A 143 -31.02 -12.88 4.71
C PHE A 143 -30.57 -13.74 5.88
N ASP A 144 -30.61 -15.07 5.76
CA ASP A 144 -30.16 -16.01 6.79
C ASP A 144 -28.62 -16.02 6.98
N LEU A 145 -27.85 -15.54 6.00
CA LEU A 145 -26.41 -15.24 6.16
C LEU A 145 -26.13 -13.88 6.83
N GLY A 146 -27.18 -13.10 7.13
CA GLY A 146 -27.08 -11.84 7.85
C GLY A 146 -27.21 -10.58 7.01
N ALA A 147 -27.51 -10.68 5.71
CA ALA A 147 -27.65 -9.52 4.82
C ALA A 147 -28.83 -8.60 5.21
N VAL A 148 -28.71 -7.34 4.82
CA VAL A 148 -29.69 -6.26 5.00
C VAL A 148 -30.24 -5.86 3.62
N PHE A 149 -31.55 -5.91 3.43
CA PHE A 149 -32.20 -5.43 2.20
C PHE A 149 -32.92 -4.11 2.48
N TYR A 150 -32.72 -3.11 1.63
CA TYR A 150 -33.25 -1.75 1.85
C TYR A 150 -33.94 -1.14 0.62
N VAL A 151 -33.77 -1.73 -0.57
CA VAL A 151 -34.34 -1.25 -1.84
C VAL A 151 -34.65 -2.41 -2.78
N LYS A 152 -35.70 -2.25 -3.60
CA LYS A 152 -35.90 -3.05 -4.81
C LYS A 152 -35.68 -2.20 -6.07
N THR A 153 -34.93 -2.71 -7.03
CA THR A 153 -34.38 -1.93 -8.15
C THR A 153 -35.18 -2.03 -9.44
N ASN A 154 -35.16 -0.95 -10.22
CA ASN A 154 -35.99 -0.78 -11.43
C ASN A 154 -35.58 -1.71 -12.59
N ILE A 155 -36.57 -2.01 -13.42
CA ILE A 155 -36.61 -3.05 -14.44
C ILE A 155 -37.48 -2.59 -15.62
N PRO A 156 -37.35 -3.18 -16.82
CA PRO A 156 -38.26 -2.87 -17.91
C PRO A 156 -39.61 -3.56 -17.80
N GLN A 157 -40.62 -2.99 -18.45
CA GLN A 157 -41.90 -3.63 -18.73
C GLN A 157 -41.69 -5.02 -19.38
N THR A 158 -42.47 -6.01 -18.98
CA THR A 158 -42.44 -7.42 -19.45
C THR A 158 -41.20 -8.26 -19.12
N LEU A 159 -40.09 -7.67 -18.67
CA LEU A 159 -38.78 -8.31 -18.59
C LEU A 159 -38.24 -8.88 -19.93
N MET A 160 -38.53 -8.25 -21.07
CA MET A 160 -38.12 -8.73 -22.40
C MET A 160 -37.58 -7.64 -23.35
N THR A 161 -36.80 -6.70 -22.81
CA THR A 161 -36.02 -5.71 -23.59
C THR A 161 -34.66 -5.48 -22.92
N ALA A 162 -33.67 -5.00 -23.68
CA ALA A 162 -32.32 -4.70 -23.19
C ALA A 162 -32.18 -3.28 -22.59
N ASP A 163 -33.30 -2.64 -22.25
CA ASP A 163 -33.40 -1.35 -21.56
C ASP A 163 -34.05 -1.51 -20.17
N SER A 164 -34.27 -0.44 -19.39
CA SER A 164 -34.96 -0.48 -18.09
C SER A 164 -35.96 0.67 -17.87
N GLU A 165 -37.07 0.63 -18.61
CA GLU A 165 -38.22 1.55 -18.48
C GLU A 165 -39.54 0.78 -18.21
N ASN A 166 -40.42 1.31 -17.37
CA ASN A 166 -41.81 0.86 -17.29
C ASN A 166 -42.77 2.00 -16.91
N ASN A 167 -44.07 1.77 -17.12
CA ASN A 167 -45.15 2.73 -16.85
C ASN A 167 -45.32 3.11 -15.37
N ILE A 168 -44.83 2.31 -14.42
CA ILE A 168 -45.05 2.49 -12.98
C ILE A 168 -44.01 3.46 -12.41
N PHE A 169 -42.74 3.20 -12.69
CA PHE A 169 -41.61 3.89 -12.07
C PHE A 169 -40.93 4.89 -13.02
N GLY A 170 -40.96 4.62 -14.34
CA GLY A 170 -40.29 5.39 -15.38
C GLY A 170 -39.01 4.71 -15.90
N ARG A 171 -38.17 5.50 -16.57
CA ARG A 171 -36.90 5.09 -17.19
C ARG A 171 -35.73 5.17 -16.19
N THR A 172 -34.89 4.14 -16.21
CA THR A 172 -33.62 4.09 -15.47
C THR A 172 -32.53 4.73 -16.32
N LEU A 173 -31.87 5.77 -15.83
CA LEU A 173 -30.84 6.50 -16.59
C LEU A 173 -29.43 5.96 -16.29
N ASN A 174 -28.54 5.97 -17.28
CA ASN A 174 -27.15 5.55 -17.07
C ASN A 174 -26.38 6.62 -16.27
N PRO A 175 -25.67 6.25 -15.19
CA PRO A 175 -24.89 7.18 -14.35
C PRO A 175 -23.82 7.97 -15.09
N SER A 176 -23.22 7.35 -16.11
CA SER A 176 -22.07 7.89 -16.83
C SER A 176 -22.49 8.95 -17.86
N ASN A 177 -23.74 8.91 -18.32
CA ASN A 177 -24.33 9.82 -19.28
C ASN A 177 -25.85 9.59 -19.33
N LEU A 178 -26.66 10.59 -18.93
CA LEU A 178 -28.12 10.45 -18.87
C LEU A 178 -28.81 10.17 -20.22
N THR A 179 -28.11 10.26 -21.36
CA THR A 179 -28.65 9.94 -22.70
C THR A 179 -28.44 8.48 -23.12
N TRP A 180 -27.63 7.72 -22.40
CA TRP A 180 -27.42 6.28 -22.63
C TRP A 180 -28.36 5.42 -21.79
N THR A 181 -28.70 4.24 -22.29
CA THR A 181 -29.46 3.26 -21.50
C THR A 181 -28.64 2.72 -20.32
N ALA A 182 -29.29 2.48 -19.19
CA ALA A 182 -28.74 1.71 -18.07
C ALA A 182 -28.69 0.19 -18.35
N GLY A 183 -29.11 -0.26 -19.54
CA GLY A 183 -29.20 -1.67 -19.91
C GLY A 183 -30.40 -2.38 -19.28
N GLY A 184 -30.63 -3.64 -19.67
CA GLY A 184 -31.81 -4.41 -19.28
C GLY A 184 -31.55 -5.91 -19.15
N ILE A 185 -32.33 -6.66 -18.37
CA ILE A 185 -33.56 -6.29 -17.64
C ILE A 185 -33.30 -5.99 -16.15
N SER A 186 -32.07 -5.62 -15.77
CA SER A 186 -31.67 -5.32 -14.37
C SER A 186 -30.93 -3.97 -14.26
N GLY A 187 -31.30 -2.98 -15.08
CA GLY A 187 -30.59 -1.70 -15.17
C GLY A 187 -30.52 -0.94 -13.85
N GLY A 188 -31.55 -1.06 -13.01
CA GLY A 188 -31.56 -0.45 -11.67
C GLY A 188 -30.42 -0.95 -10.77
N GLU A 189 -30.06 -2.24 -10.82
CA GLU A 189 -28.87 -2.76 -10.11
C GLU A 189 -27.58 -2.16 -10.67
N GLY A 190 -27.40 -2.22 -11.99
CA GLY A 190 -26.18 -1.77 -12.66
C GLY A 190 -25.90 -0.28 -12.40
N ALA A 191 -26.93 0.56 -12.46
CA ALA A 191 -26.84 1.98 -12.14
C ALA A 191 -26.56 2.22 -10.64
N LEU A 192 -27.30 1.57 -9.74
CA LEU A 192 -27.16 1.78 -8.29
C LEU A 192 -25.77 1.41 -7.77
N ILE A 193 -25.18 0.33 -8.33
CA ILE A 193 -23.83 -0.14 -7.98
C ILE A 193 -22.76 0.79 -8.55
N LYS A 194 -22.95 1.29 -9.78
CA LYS A 194 -22.04 2.24 -10.41
C LYS A 194 -21.89 3.52 -9.59
N MET A 195 -22.95 3.95 -8.94
CA MET A 195 -22.98 5.16 -8.10
C MET A 195 -22.78 4.87 -6.61
N ARG A 196 -22.23 3.70 -6.26
CA ARG A 196 -21.94 3.25 -4.88
C ARG A 196 -23.14 3.24 -3.92
N GLY A 197 -24.35 3.40 -4.44
CA GLY A 197 -25.58 3.34 -3.65
C GLY A 197 -25.83 1.94 -3.08
N SER A 198 -25.36 0.92 -3.78
CA SER A 198 -25.19 -0.45 -3.30
C SER A 198 -23.78 -0.93 -3.63
N LEU A 199 -23.16 -1.75 -2.78
CA LEU A 199 -21.89 -2.41 -3.14
C LEU A 199 -22.14 -3.67 -3.98
N ILE A 200 -23.22 -4.39 -3.66
CA ILE A 200 -23.60 -5.69 -4.22
C ILE A 200 -25.10 -5.70 -4.50
N GLY A 201 -25.48 -6.17 -5.68
CA GLY A 201 -26.88 -6.33 -6.10
C GLY A 201 -27.18 -7.70 -6.67
N ILE A 202 -28.43 -8.17 -6.54
CA ILE A 202 -28.84 -9.50 -7.02
C ILE A 202 -29.77 -9.38 -8.22
N GLY A 203 -29.22 -9.66 -9.41
CA GLY A 203 -29.94 -9.67 -10.67
C GLY A 203 -30.40 -11.06 -11.10
N THR A 204 -31.13 -11.11 -12.22
CA THR A 204 -31.49 -12.34 -12.94
C THR A 204 -31.10 -12.24 -14.41
N ASP A 205 -30.66 -13.37 -14.98
CA ASP A 205 -30.13 -13.48 -16.35
C ASP A 205 -30.76 -14.66 -17.09
N ILE A 206 -31.44 -14.39 -18.22
CA ILE A 206 -31.98 -15.40 -19.15
C ILE A 206 -31.50 -15.20 -20.61
N ALA A 207 -30.96 -14.03 -20.93
CA ALA A 207 -30.49 -13.65 -22.27
C ALA A 207 -29.28 -12.69 -22.24
N GLY A 208 -28.63 -12.49 -21.08
CA GLY A 208 -27.64 -11.45 -20.83
C GLY A 208 -27.94 -10.52 -19.67
N SER A 209 -29.03 -10.72 -18.95
CA SER A 209 -29.66 -9.65 -18.18
C SER A 209 -29.04 -9.28 -16.82
N ILE A 210 -27.98 -9.96 -16.39
CA ILE A 210 -27.03 -9.44 -15.38
C ILE A 210 -25.91 -8.64 -16.10
N ARG A 211 -25.42 -9.20 -17.21
CA ARG A 211 -24.24 -8.77 -17.97
C ARG A 211 -24.48 -7.50 -18.80
N ILE A 212 -25.69 -7.28 -19.31
CA ILE A 212 -26.07 -6.11 -20.10
C ILE A 212 -26.12 -4.84 -19.21
N PRO A 213 -26.77 -4.82 -18.03
CA PRO A 213 -26.59 -3.73 -17.07
C PRO A 213 -25.13 -3.54 -16.64
N SER A 214 -24.36 -4.63 -16.53
CA SER A 214 -22.96 -4.56 -16.12
C SER A 214 -22.08 -3.84 -17.15
N LEU A 215 -22.21 -4.19 -18.44
CA LEU A 215 -21.47 -3.51 -19.51
C LEU A 215 -21.98 -2.09 -19.80
N CYS A 216 -23.29 -1.82 -19.66
CA CYS A 216 -23.83 -0.48 -19.88
C CYS A 216 -23.35 0.52 -18.81
N ASN A 217 -23.38 0.13 -17.53
CA ASN A 217 -23.00 1.03 -16.43
C ASN A 217 -21.49 0.95 -16.09
N GLY A 218 -20.77 -0.04 -16.59
CA GLY A 218 -19.36 -0.26 -16.26
C GLY A 218 -19.18 -0.69 -14.80
N VAL A 219 -19.79 -1.83 -14.44
CA VAL A 219 -19.68 -2.55 -13.16
C VAL A 219 -19.47 -4.05 -13.42
N TYR A 220 -19.04 -4.80 -12.41
CA TYR A 220 -18.83 -6.24 -12.55
C TYR A 220 -20.17 -6.99 -12.44
N GLY A 221 -20.31 -8.06 -13.21
CA GLY A 221 -21.52 -8.90 -13.19
C GLY A 221 -21.22 -10.35 -13.48
N PHE A 222 -21.64 -11.23 -12.58
CA PHE A 222 -21.42 -12.67 -12.71
C PHE A 222 -22.73 -13.41 -12.98
N ARG A 223 -22.81 -14.01 -14.17
CA ARG A 223 -23.81 -15.01 -14.51
C ARG A 223 -23.24 -16.39 -14.14
N PRO A 224 -23.85 -17.13 -13.19
CA PRO A 224 -23.47 -18.51 -12.89
C PRO A 224 -24.09 -19.53 -13.85
N THR A 225 -23.56 -20.75 -13.82
CA THR A 225 -24.22 -21.94 -14.38
C THR A 225 -25.62 -22.11 -13.77
N SER A 226 -26.61 -22.53 -14.56
CA SER A 226 -27.96 -22.70 -14.00
C SER A 226 -28.02 -23.71 -12.87
N SER A 227 -28.87 -23.45 -11.89
CA SER A 227 -29.02 -24.31 -10.70
C SER A 227 -27.74 -24.43 -9.84
N ARG A 228 -26.71 -23.59 -10.06
CA ARG A 228 -25.60 -23.41 -9.10
C ARG A 228 -26.02 -22.56 -7.89
N LEU A 229 -26.74 -21.47 -8.14
CA LEU A 229 -27.36 -20.60 -7.12
C LEU A 229 -28.90 -20.76 -7.13
N PRO A 230 -29.62 -20.41 -6.04
CA PRO A 230 -31.09 -20.52 -5.96
C PRO A 230 -31.84 -19.61 -6.94
N SER A 231 -32.93 -20.08 -7.55
CA SER A 231 -33.76 -19.27 -8.45
C SER A 231 -35.29 -19.52 -8.39
N SER A 232 -35.74 -20.43 -7.53
CA SER A 232 -37.17 -20.68 -7.25
C SER A 232 -37.82 -19.59 -6.37
N LYS A 233 -39.17 -19.61 -6.34
CA LYS A 233 -40.01 -18.63 -5.63
C LYS A 233 -39.73 -17.16 -6.01
N GLN A 234 -39.57 -16.89 -7.30
CA GLN A 234 -39.46 -15.54 -7.87
C GLN A 234 -40.69 -15.26 -8.75
N GLU A 235 -41.10 -14.01 -8.89
CA GLU A 235 -42.20 -13.64 -9.79
C GLU A 235 -41.76 -13.77 -11.25
N LYS A 236 -42.65 -14.29 -12.11
CA LYS A 236 -42.35 -14.65 -13.51
C LYS A 236 -43.33 -14.01 -14.49
N PRO A 237 -42.87 -13.51 -15.65
CA PRO A 237 -43.75 -12.90 -16.66
C PRO A 237 -44.55 -13.93 -17.46
N THR A 238 -44.11 -15.20 -17.45
CA THR A 238 -44.66 -16.32 -18.23
C THR A 238 -44.84 -17.56 -17.34
N ARG A 239 -45.54 -18.58 -17.85
CA ARG A 239 -45.68 -19.86 -17.14
C ARG A 239 -44.34 -20.59 -17.04
N GLU A 240 -44.18 -21.39 -15.99
CA GLU A 240 -43.00 -22.24 -15.84
C GLU A 240 -42.96 -23.36 -16.90
N VAL A 241 -42.05 -23.22 -17.86
CA VAL A 241 -41.83 -24.18 -18.95
C VAL A 241 -40.47 -24.84 -18.74
N PHE A 242 -40.45 -26.04 -18.16
CA PHE A 242 -39.22 -26.82 -17.85
C PHE A 242 -38.32 -27.11 -19.06
N VAL A 243 -38.84 -26.94 -20.28
CA VAL A 243 -38.16 -27.16 -21.56
C VAL A 243 -37.67 -25.86 -22.22
N ALA A 244 -37.81 -24.70 -21.58
CA ALA A 244 -37.30 -23.43 -22.09
C ALA A 244 -35.76 -23.31 -21.91
N ILE A 245 -35.25 -22.07 -21.98
CA ILE A 245 -33.96 -21.68 -21.38
C ILE A 245 -34.20 -21.46 -19.88
N LYS A 246 -33.25 -21.88 -19.03
CA LYS A 246 -33.33 -21.59 -17.60
C LYS A 246 -32.85 -20.16 -17.32
N SER A 247 -33.65 -19.39 -16.58
CA SER A 247 -33.17 -18.15 -15.96
C SER A 247 -32.32 -18.47 -14.74
N VAL A 248 -31.25 -17.71 -14.54
CA VAL A 248 -30.34 -17.83 -13.38
C VAL A 248 -30.37 -16.56 -12.55
N THR A 249 -30.00 -16.66 -11.28
CA THR A 249 -29.87 -15.52 -10.36
C THR A 249 -28.39 -15.38 -10.00
N GLY A 250 -27.87 -14.16 -9.89
CA GLY A 250 -26.43 -13.92 -9.71
C GLY A 250 -26.09 -12.48 -9.35
N PRO A 251 -24.87 -12.22 -8.84
CA PRO A 251 -24.48 -10.91 -8.35
C PRO A 251 -24.05 -9.95 -9.47
N LEU A 252 -24.30 -8.67 -9.21
CA LEU A 252 -23.53 -7.54 -9.74
C LEU A 252 -22.75 -6.93 -8.55
N SER A 253 -21.57 -6.37 -8.80
CA SER A 253 -20.74 -5.76 -7.75
C SER A 253 -19.88 -4.61 -8.29
N VAL A 254 -19.35 -3.81 -7.37
CA VAL A 254 -18.34 -2.77 -7.64
C VAL A 254 -17.01 -3.34 -8.16
N ASP A 255 -16.77 -4.63 -7.93
CA ASP A 255 -15.52 -5.38 -8.09
C ASP A 255 -15.76 -6.87 -8.44
N LEU A 256 -14.70 -7.63 -8.72
CA LEU A 256 -14.82 -9.08 -8.91
C LEU A 256 -14.93 -9.85 -7.58
N ASP A 257 -14.28 -9.37 -6.52
CA ASP A 257 -14.25 -10.06 -5.21
C ASP A 257 -15.61 -10.04 -4.49
N GLY A 258 -16.43 -8.99 -4.61
CA GLY A 258 -17.81 -8.99 -4.12
C GLY A 258 -18.71 -9.98 -4.85
N CYS A 259 -18.51 -10.17 -6.17
CA CYS A 259 -19.20 -11.25 -6.91
C CYS A 259 -18.79 -12.64 -6.39
N LYS A 260 -17.48 -12.84 -6.21
CA LYS A 260 -16.85 -14.08 -5.71
C LYS A 260 -17.28 -14.40 -4.28
N LEU A 261 -17.31 -13.42 -3.37
CA LEU A 261 -17.78 -13.54 -1.99
C LEU A 261 -19.21 -14.08 -1.94
N ILE A 262 -20.13 -13.45 -2.67
CA ILE A 262 -21.54 -13.84 -2.71
C ILE A 262 -21.72 -15.25 -3.25
N VAL A 263 -21.03 -15.62 -4.34
CA VAL A 263 -21.10 -16.96 -4.93
C VAL A 263 -20.53 -18.01 -3.97
N LYS A 264 -19.34 -17.76 -3.42
CA LYS A 264 -18.64 -18.63 -2.46
C LYS A 264 -19.50 -18.92 -1.24
N GLU A 265 -19.97 -17.87 -0.56
CA GLU A 265 -20.73 -18.03 0.68
C GLU A 265 -22.12 -18.62 0.46
N THR A 266 -22.75 -18.33 -0.67
CA THR A 266 -24.00 -18.98 -1.08
C THR A 266 -23.82 -20.49 -1.22
N ILE A 267 -22.78 -20.94 -1.92
CA ILE A 267 -22.52 -22.37 -2.17
C ILE A 267 -22.09 -23.08 -0.88
N ASN A 268 -21.20 -22.46 -0.08
CA ASN A 268 -20.76 -22.97 1.23
C ASN A 268 -21.94 -23.25 2.17
N HIS A 269 -22.98 -22.40 2.12
CA HIS A 269 -24.17 -22.52 2.95
C HIS A 269 -25.28 -23.42 2.37
N LYS A 270 -24.93 -24.23 1.35
CA LYS A 270 -25.69 -25.41 0.89
C LYS A 270 -27.03 -25.01 0.27
N PRO A 271 -27.02 -24.33 -0.89
CA PRO A 271 -28.19 -23.67 -1.48
C PRO A 271 -29.34 -24.64 -1.79
N TRP A 272 -29.01 -25.92 -2.02
CA TRP A 272 -29.95 -27.04 -2.16
C TRP A 272 -30.81 -27.36 -0.92
N LYS A 273 -30.65 -26.61 0.18
CA LYS A 273 -31.61 -26.57 1.31
C LYS A 273 -32.74 -25.56 1.11
N TYR A 274 -32.47 -24.46 0.42
CA TYR A 274 -33.40 -23.37 0.15
C TYR A 274 -34.14 -23.58 -1.18
N ASP A 275 -33.47 -24.23 -2.13
CA ASP A 275 -33.99 -24.51 -3.47
C ASP A 275 -33.69 -25.97 -3.87
N PRO A 276 -34.70 -26.85 -3.95
CA PRO A 276 -34.51 -28.24 -4.36
C PRO A 276 -33.95 -28.44 -5.77
N GLY A 277 -33.97 -27.40 -6.62
CA GLY A 277 -33.37 -27.42 -7.95
C GLY A 277 -31.85 -27.23 -7.95
N CYS A 278 -31.24 -26.75 -6.85
CA CYS A 278 -29.80 -26.51 -6.81
C CYS A 278 -28.96 -27.79 -6.79
N LEU A 279 -27.86 -27.76 -7.55
CA LEU A 279 -26.88 -28.83 -7.62
C LEU A 279 -26.09 -28.94 -6.30
N ARG A 280 -25.78 -30.18 -5.89
CA ARG A 280 -25.08 -30.48 -4.62
C ARG A 280 -23.56 -30.49 -4.77
N ILE A 281 -23.04 -29.45 -5.40
CA ILE A 281 -21.62 -29.29 -5.72
C ILE A 281 -21.03 -28.28 -4.71
N PRO A 282 -19.94 -28.60 -4.00
CA PRO A 282 -19.28 -27.67 -3.08
C PRO A 282 -18.58 -26.55 -3.86
N TYR A 283 -18.22 -25.46 -3.17
CA TYR A 283 -17.38 -24.42 -3.77
C TYR A 283 -15.96 -24.97 -3.92
N ASN A 284 -15.39 -24.93 -5.13
CA ASN A 284 -14.08 -25.48 -5.43
C ASN A 284 -13.25 -24.52 -6.29
N ALA A 285 -12.62 -23.54 -5.64
CA ALA A 285 -11.65 -22.67 -6.28
C ALA A 285 -10.42 -23.47 -6.78
N PRO A 286 -9.86 -23.16 -7.96
CA PRO A 286 -8.55 -23.65 -8.34
C PRO A 286 -7.48 -23.13 -7.36
N SER A 287 -6.46 -23.95 -7.11
CA SER A 287 -5.33 -23.60 -6.23
C SER A 287 -4.44 -22.53 -6.87
N ILE A 288 -4.10 -21.50 -6.09
CA ILE A 288 -3.26 -20.36 -6.51
C ILE A 288 -1.75 -20.74 -6.54
N GLU A 289 -1.38 -21.93 -6.04
CA GLU A 289 0.02 -22.37 -5.89
C GLU A 289 0.79 -22.56 -7.22
N ASP A 290 0.12 -22.68 -8.36
CA ASP A 290 0.77 -22.78 -9.67
C ASP A 290 0.71 -21.45 -10.43
N SER A 291 1.86 -21.03 -10.98
CA SER A 291 1.95 -19.94 -11.96
C SER A 291 1.42 -20.38 -13.33
N THR A 292 0.15 -20.79 -13.41
CA THR A 292 -0.47 -21.34 -14.62
C THR A 292 -0.64 -20.27 -15.68
N LYS A 293 0.23 -20.31 -16.69
CA LYS A 293 0.08 -19.57 -17.95
C LYS A 293 -1.14 -20.09 -18.71
N LEU A 294 -2.31 -19.58 -18.34
CA LEU A 294 -3.60 -19.93 -18.94
C LEU A 294 -3.55 -19.90 -20.48
N LYS A 295 -4.22 -20.86 -21.12
CA LYS A 295 -4.46 -20.86 -22.56
C LYS A 295 -5.82 -20.24 -22.83
N ILE A 296 -5.81 -18.99 -23.28
CA ILE A 296 -6.99 -18.13 -23.42
C ILE A 296 -7.40 -18.07 -24.88
N GLY A 297 -8.64 -18.45 -25.18
CA GLY A 297 -9.24 -18.26 -26.49
C GLY A 297 -9.77 -16.83 -26.63
N VAL A 298 -9.55 -16.17 -27.77
CA VAL A 298 -10.07 -14.81 -28.02
C VAL A 298 -10.99 -14.81 -29.23
N PHE A 299 -12.22 -14.35 -29.01
CA PHE A 299 -13.20 -14.11 -30.05
C PHE A 299 -13.34 -12.60 -30.29
N LEU A 300 -13.30 -12.16 -31.55
CA LEU A 300 -13.45 -10.75 -31.91
C LEU A 300 -14.88 -10.40 -32.35
N GLU A 301 -15.40 -11.04 -33.40
CA GLU A 301 -16.76 -10.81 -33.92
C GLU A 301 -17.29 -11.97 -34.79
N ASP A 302 -18.62 -12.19 -34.81
CA ASP A 302 -19.28 -12.90 -35.93
C ASP A 302 -19.48 -11.87 -37.04
N SER A 303 -18.96 -12.11 -38.24
CA SER A 303 -19.04 -11.17 -39.36
C SER A 303 -20.47 -10.92 -39.89
N LYS A 304 -21.46 -11.70 -39.43
CA LYS A 304 -22.89 -11.42 -39.64
C LYS A 304 -23.49 -10.47 -38.59
N LEU A 305 -22.80 -10.29 -37.46
CA LEU A 305 -23.23 -9.52 -36.30
C LEU A 305 -22.06 -8.64 -35.82
N PRO A 306 -21.51 -7.77 -36.69
CA PRO A 306 -20.27 -7.05 -36.41
C PRO A 306 -20.36 -6.24 -35.12
N VAL A 307 -19.24 -6.16 -34.41
CA VAL A 307 -19.12 -5.31 -33.22
C VAL A 307 -18.55 -3.94 -33.62
N HIS A 308 -18.77 -2.92 -32.80
CA HIS A 308 -18.29 -1.57 -33.03
C HIS A 308 -16.76 -1.48 -32.81
N PRO A 309 -16.07 -0.55 -33.49
CA PRO A 309 -14.62 -0.32 -33.34
C PRO A 309 -14.06 -0.34 -31.91
N PRO A 310 -14.64 0.34 -30.89
CA PRO A 310 -14.07 0.35 -29.54
C PRO A 310 -14.04 -1.05 -28.92
N ILE A 311 -15.05 -1.90 -29.17
CA ILE A 311 -15.09 -3.27 -28.64
C ILE A 311 -14.01 -4.15 -29.31
N LYS A 312 -13.77 -3.98 -30.63
CA LYS A 312 -12.68 -4.68 -31.33
C LYS A 312 -11.31 -4.30 -30.78
N ARG A 313 -11.11 -3.02 -30.44
CA ARG A 313 -9.86 -2.49 -29.89
C ARG A 313 -9.64 -2.98 -28.45
N ILE A 314 -10.63 -2.79 -27.58
CA ILE A 314 -10.55 -3.13 -26.15
C ILE A 314 -10.32 -4.63 -25.91
N ILE A 315 -10.92 -5.52 -26.72
CA ILE A 315 -10.65 -6.97 -26.63
C ILE A 315 -9.21 -7.31 -27.06
N LYS A 316 -8.66 -6.62 -28.08
CA LYS A 316 -7.26 -6.82 -28.50
C LYS A 316 -6.29 -6.29 -27.45
N GLU A 317 -6.52 -5.10 -26.90
CA GLU A 317 -5.71 -4.52 -25.82
C GLU A 317 -5.67 -5.45 -24.60
N ALA A 318 -6.81 -6.01 -24.18
CA ALA A 318 -6.87 -6.99 -23.10
C ALA A 318 -6.09 -8.28 -23.44
N ALA A 319 -6.23 -8.79 -24.67
CA ALA A 319 -5.49 -9.97 -25.13
C ALA A 319 -3.97 -9.72 -25.18
N ASP A 320 -3.53 -8.56 -25.67
CA ASP A 320 -2.13 -8.16 -25.77
C ASP A 320 -1.50 -8.00 -24.38
N ILE A 321 -2.21 -7.42 -23.40
CA ILE A 321 -1.77 -7.34 -21.99
C ILE A 321 -1.56 -8.75 -21.42
N LEU A 322 -2.55 -9.65 -21.57
CA LEU A 322 -2.44 -11.03 -21.08
C LEU A 322 -1.33 -11.80 -21.81
N GLN A 323 -1.09 -11.54 -23.09
CA GLN A 323 0.04 -12.13 -23.82
C GLN A 323 1.39 -11.63 -23.30
N ASN A 324 1.51 -10.35 -22.95
CA ASN A 324 2.72 -9.76 -22.36
C ASN A 324 3.00 -10.30 -20.96
N ASN A 325 1.96 -10.49 -20.13
CA ASN A 325 2.05 -11.18 -18.83
C ASN A 325 2.29 -12.69 -19.01
N GLY A 326 2.26 -13.18 -20.25
CA GLY A 326 2.81 -14.47 -20.64
C GLY A 326 1.80 -15.62 -20.68
N HIS A 327 0.50 -15.30 -20.74
CA HIS A 327 -0.57 -16.25 -21.08
C HIS A 327 -0.52 -16.64 -22.57
N SER A 328 -1.09 -17.79 -22.91
CA SER A 328 -1.11 -18.32 -24.28
C SER A 328 -2.41 -17.92 -24.99
N ILE A 329 -2.37 -16.83 -25.77
CA ILE A 329 -3.50 -16.34 -26.56
C ILE A 329 -3.64 -17.10 -27.90
N GLU A 330 -4.88 -17.47 -28.27
CA GLU A 330 -5.23 -18.04 -29.57
C GLU A 330 -6.56 -17.44 -30.07
N TYR A 331 -6.62 -16.98 -31.33
CA TYR A 331 -7.84 -16.38 -31.88
C TYR A 331 -8.78 -17.44 -32.48
N ILE A 332 -10.07 -17.35 -32.18
CA ILE A 332 -11.08 -18.35 -32.55
C ILE A 332 -11.68 -18.03 -33.92
N GLU A 333 -11.10 -18.58 -34.98
CA GLU A 333 -11.56 -18.39 -36.37
C GLU A 333 -12.77 -19.26 -36.76
N GLN A 334 -13.01 -20.38 -36.05
CA GLN A 334 -14.06 -21.34 -36.39
C GLN A 334 -15.03 -21.53 -35.22
N PHE A 335 -16.30 -21.16 -35.44
CA PHE A 335 -17.33 -21.11 -34.40
C PHE A 335 -18.74 -21.36 -34.96
N PRO A 336 -19.70 -21.87 -34.15
CA PRO A 336 -21.12 -21.90 -34.50
C PRO A 336 -21.69 -20.49 -34.68
N SER A 337 -22.57 -20.30 -35.67
CA SER A 337 -23.09 -18.97 -35.99
C SER A 337 -23.94 -18.40 -34.85
N LEU A 338 -23.61 -17.20 -34.41
CA LEU A 338 -24.33 -16.51 -33.33
C LEU A 338 -25.74 -16.08 -33.79
N ASP A 339 -25.92 -15.82 -35.09
CA ASP A 339 -27.23 -15.51 -35.70
C ASP A 339 -28.24 -16.68 -35.60
N GLU A 340 -27.80 -17.92 -35.87
CA GLU A 340 -28.65 -19.10 -35.65
C GLU A 340 -28.89 -19.35 -34.15
N SER A 341 -27.86 -19.12 -33.32
CA SER A 341 -27.95 -19.25 -31.87
C SER A 341 -28.99 -18.28 -31.27
N TRP A 342 -29.09 -17.06 -31.79
CA TRP A 342 -30.12 -16.10 -31.39
C TRP A 342 -31.52 -16.51 -31.84
N ALA A 343 -31.69 -17.02 -33.06
CA ALA A 343 -32.98 -17.56 -33.52
C ALA A 343 -33.45 -18.76 -32.67
N LEU A 344 -32.54 -19.68 -32.33
CA LEU A 344 -32.83 -20.82 -31.44
C LEU A 344 -33.18 -20.36 -30.01
N SER A 345 -32.58 -19.26 -29.55
CA SER A 345 -32.94 -18.63 -28.27
C SER A 345 -34.35 -18.05 -28.32
N TRP A 346 -34.68 -17.32 -29.40
CA TRP A 346 -36.00 -16.71 -29.58
C TRP A 346 -37.13 -17.74 -29.69
N SER A 347 -36.95 -18.83 -30.45
CA SER A 347 -37.89 -19.96 -30.43
C SER A 347 -38.01 -20.64 -29.06
N SER A 348 -36.95 -20.60 -28.23
CA SER A 348 -36.97 -21.17 -26.87
C SER A 348 -37.74 -20.29 -25.87
N PHE A 349 -37.67 -18.96 -25.98
CA PHE A 349 -38.45 -18.03 -25.16
C PHE A 349 -39.95 -18.12 -25.49
N ASN A 350 -40.30 -18.28 -26.76
CA ASN A 350 -41.69 -18.39 -27.24
C ASN A 350 -42.36 -19.76 -26.96
N THR A 351 -41.85 -20.55 -26.00
CA THR A 351 -42.42 -21.86 -25.64
C THR A 351 -43.67 -21.78 -24.75
N ASP A 352 -43.99 -20.63 -24.15
CA ASP A 352 -45.28 -20.41 -23.48
C ASP A 352 -46.40 -20.16 -24.53
N SER A 353 -47.00 -21.24 -25.02
CA SER A 353 -48.07 -21.24 -26.02
C SER A 353 -49.38 -20.54 -25.62
N LYS A 354 -49.48 -19.97 -24.41
CA LYS A 354 -50.57 -19.06 -24.00
C LYS A 354 -50.20 -17.59 -24.09
N ALA A 355 -48.92 -17.24 -24.29
CA ALA A 355 -48.42 -15.87 -24.28
C ALA A 355 -48.85 -15.08 -23.03
N THR A 356 -48.70 -15.68 -21.85
CA THR A 356 -49.26 -15.20 -20.56
C THR A 356 -48.85 -13.76 -20.20
N SER A 357 -47.68 -13.30 -20.66
CA SER A 357 -47.22 -11.91 -20.53
C SER A 357 -48.08 -10.91 -21.33
N ILE A 358 -48.59 -11.32 -22.49
CA ILE A 358 -49.50 -10.52 -23.32
C ILE A 358 -50.88 -10.41 -22.65
N ASP A 359 -51.38 -11.49 -22.03
CA ASP A 359 -52.60 -11.43 -21.22
C ASP A 359 -52.48 -10.43 -20.05
N LYS A 360 -51.32 -10.42 -19.34
CA LYS A 360 -51.04 -9.42 -18.28
C LYS A 360 -51.12 -7.97 -18.80
N LEU A 361 -50.60 -7.67 -20.01
CA LEU A 361 -50.68 -6.34 -20.65
C LEU A 361 -52.08 -5.98 -21.15
N LEU A 362 -52.78 -6.91 -21.80
CA LEU A 362 -54.11 -6.69 -22.35
C LEU A 362 -55.16 -6.44 -21.26
N SER A 363 -54.91 -6.90 -20.03
CA SER A 363 -55.79 -6.66 -18.88
C SER A 363 -55.88 -5.18 -18.47
N THR A 364 -54.76 -4.45 -18.51
CA THR A 364 -54.66 -3.02 -18.16
C THR A 364 -54.78 -2.09 -19.37
N LYS A 365 -54.37 -2.55 -20.56
CA LYS A 365 -54.23 -1.73 -21.78
C LYS A 365 -53.26 -0.55 -21.60
N GLU A 366 -52.27 -0.74 -20.75
CA GLU A 366 -51.19 0.22 -20.54
C GLU A 366 -50.35 0.44 -21.81
N ARG A 367 -49.65 1.58 -21.89
CA ARG A 367 -48.74 1.88 -23.01
C ARG A 367 -47.63 0.81 -23.09
N LEU A 368 -47.24 0.41 -24.30
CA LEU A 368 -45.94 -0.23 -24.51
C LEU A 368 -44.83 0.83 -24.51
N ILE A 369 -43.75 0.58 -23.76
CA ILE A 369 -42.50 1.34 -23.84
C ILE A 369 -41.89 1.25 -25.23
N ASP A 370 -40.99 2.17 -25.59
CA ASP A 370 -40.59 2.34 -26.99
C ASP A 370 -39.57 1.28 -27.44
N SER A 371 -38.65 0.85 -26.58
CA SER A 371 -37.78 -0.30 -26.82
C SER A 371 -38.52 -1.64 -27.01
N LEU A 372 -39.77 -1.79 -26.54
CA LEU A 372 -40.61 -2.96 -26.86
C LEU A 372 -41.32 -2.86 -28.22
N LYS A 373 -41.24 -1.71 -28.92
CA LYS A 373 -41.83 -1.51 -30.25
C LYS A 373 -40.87 -1.78 -31.39
N LEU A 374 -39.58 -2.02 -31.11
CA LEU A 374 -38.54 -2.30 -32.11
C LEU A 374 -38.97 -3.46 -33.04
N PRO A 375 -39.34 -3.18 -34.30
CA PRO A 375 -40.22 -4.08 -35.05
C PRO A 375 -39.42 -5.12 -35.85
N GLY A 376 -38.85 -6.11 -35.15
CA GLY A 376 -38.03 -7.15 -35.79
C GLY A 376 -38.05 -8.55 -35.18
N LEU A 377 -38.72 -8.75 -34.03
CA LEU A 377 -38.73 -10.04 -33.33
C LEU A 377 -39.43 -11.17 -34.12
N ASP A 378 -40.41 -10.82 -34.96
CA ASP A 378 -41.06 -11.76 -35.90
C ASP A 378 -40.07 -12.39 -36.90
N ALA A 379 -38.96 -11.72 -37.21
CA ALA A 379 -37.95 -12.20 -38.16
C ALA A 379 -37.05 -13.31 -37.57
N TYR A 380 -37.04 -13.50 -36.25
CA TYR A 380 -36.23 -14.51 -35.55
C TYR A 380 -36.97 -15.81 -35.25
N GLY A 381 -38.22 -15.92 -35.70
CA GLY A 381 -39.00 -17.15 -35.71
C GLY A 381 -40.08 -17.21 -34.63
N ARG A 382 -40.93 -18.23 -34.75
CA ARG A 382 -41.99 -18.52 -33.76
C ARG A 382 -41.50 -19.56 -32.76
N GLY A 383 -42.19 -19.65 -31.63
CA GLY A 383 -42.04 -20.80 -30.73
C GLY A 383 -42.53 -22.10 -31.38
N PRO A 384 -42.10 -23.27 -30.88
CA PRO A 384 -42.53 -24.56 -31.42
C PRO A 384 -44.04 -24.74 -31.26
N ALA A 385 -44.72 -25.10 -32.35
CA ALA A 385 -46.16 -25.31 -32.37
C ALA A 385 -46.57 -26.63 -31.70
N ASP A 386 -45.68 -27.62 -31.67
CA ASP A 386 -45.90 -28.95 -31.10
C ASP A 386 -44.65 -29.53 -30.42
N ILE A 387 -44.78 -30.77 -29.92
CA ILE A 387 -43.72 -31.50 -29.21
C ILE A 387 -42.59 -31.93 -30.17
N ASP A 388 -42.87 -32.19 -31.44
CA ASP A 388 -41.85 -32.61 -32.41
C ASP A 388 -40.98 -31.42 -32.83
N GLU A 389 -41.55 -30.22 -32.98
CA GLU A 389 -40.78 -28.98 -33.15
C GLU A 389 -39.94 -28.64 -31.91
N LEU A 390 -40.47 -28.83 -30.70
CA LEU A 390 -39.73 -28.68 -29.46
C LEU A 390 -38.55 -29.67 -29.35
N ILE A 391 -38.74 -30.93 -29.77
CA ILE A 391 -37.66 -31.95 -29.82
C ILE A 391 -36.58 -31.55 -30.83
N LYS A 392 -36.96 -31.09 -32.03
CA LYS A 392 -36.01 -30.59 -33.05
C LYS A 392 -35.22 -29.37 -32.53
N LEU A 393 -35.89 -28.45 -31.84
CA LEU A 393 -35.28 -27.28 -31.19
C LEU A 393 -34.24 -27.71 -30.16
N LYS A 394 -34.58 -28.63 -29.23
CA LYS A 394 -33.62 -29.14 -28.25
C LYS A 394 -32.49 -29.97 -28.86
N PHE A 395 -32.73 -30.70 -29.94
CA PHE A 395 -31.65 -31.38 -30.67
C PHE A 395 -30.65 -30.39 -31.27
N LYS A 396 -31.12 -29.32 -31.93
CA LYS A 396 -30.25 -28.23 -32.41
C LYS A 396 -29.47 -27.55 -31.29
N VAL A 397 -30.13 -27.25 -30.17
CA VAL A 397 -29.46 -26.63 -29.00
C VAL A 397 -28.39 -27.56 -28.41
N LYS A 398 -28.64 -28.88 -28.35
CA LYS A 398 -27.59 -29.84 -27.98
C LYS A 398 -26.42 -29.83 -28.98
N GLN A 399 -26.68 -29.91 -30.28
CA GLN A 399 -25.61 -29.86 -31.29
C GLN A 399 -24.78 -28.58 -31.19
N LEU A 400 -25.42 -27.43 -30.94
CA LEU A 400 -24.75 -26.16 -30.68
C LEU A 400 -23.90 -26.19 -29.40
N THR A 401 -24.40 -26.82 -28.33
CA THR A 401 -23.66 -27.00 -27.06
C THR A 401 -22.43 -27.88 -27.26
N ASP A 402 -22.59 -29.00 -27.98
CA ASP A 402 -21.51 -29.95 -28.27
C ASP A 402 -20.41 -29.27 -29.12
N ASN A 403 -20.78 -28.51 -30.16
CA ASN A 403 -19.84 -27.75 -30.97
C ASN A 403 -19.07 -26.67 -30.17
N TRP A 404 -19.72 -25.98 -29.23
CA TRP A 404 -19.07 -24.98 -28.38
C TRP A 404 -18.16 -25.63 -27.31
N LEU A 405 -18.52 -26.81 -26.83
CA LEU A 405 -17.67 -27.60 -25.93
C LEU A 405 -16.38 -28.05 -26.65
N GLU A 406 -16.46 -28.54 -27.89
CA GLU A 406 -15.28 -28.86 -28.71
C GLU A 406 -14.35 -27.65 -28.98
N ILE A 407 -14.82 -26.42 -28.78
CA ILE A 407 -14.00 -25.20 -28.83
C ILE A 407 -13.43 -24.89 -27.45
N LEU A 408 -14.27 -24.91 -26.41
CA LEU A 408 -13.88 -24.57 -25.03
C LEU A 408 -12.92 -25.60 -24.40
N ASP A 409 -13.01 -26.88 -24.74
CA ASP A 409 -12.06 -27.92 -24.29
C ASP A 409 -10.60 -27.69 -24.75
N LYS A 410 -10.35 -26.68 -25.60
CA LYS A 410 -9.01 -26.23 -26.05
C LYS A 410 -8.45 -25.09 -25.21
N PHE A 411 -9.20 -24.54 -24.26
CA PHE A 411 -8.91 -23.29 -23.54
C PHE A 411 -9.30 -23.40 -22.06
N ASP A 412 -8.62 -22.65 -21.19
CA ASP A 412 -9.02 -22.55 -19.78
C ASP A 412 -10.23 -21.60 -19.62
N VAL A 413 -10.23 -20.52 -20.40
CA VAL A 413 -11.28 -19.50 -20.52
C VAL A 413 -11.30 -18.91 -21.93
N ILE A 414 -12.43 -18.32 -22.34
CA ILE A 414 -12.53 -17.53 -23.57
C ILE A 414 -12.89 -16.08 -23.24
N ILE A 415 -12.17 -15.14 -23.86
CA ILE A 415 -12.54 -13.72 -23.93
C ILE A 415 -13.46 -13.50 -25.14
N PHE A 416 -14.57 -12.82 -24.91
CA PHE A 416 -15.69 -12.68 -25.84
C PHE A 416 -16.27 -11.24 -25.73
N PRO A 417 -16.92 -10.72 -26.78
CA PRO A 417 -17.69 -9.47 -26.66
C PRO A 417 -18.91 -9.66 -25.74
N GLY A 418 -19.21 -8.69 -24.89
CA GLY A 418 -20.46 -8.68 -24.11
C GLY A 418 -21.66 -8.18 -24.93
N ALA A 419 -21.43 -7.18 -25.79
CA ALA A 419 -22.39 -6.52 -26.64
C ALA A 419 -21.71 -6.07 -27.95
N PRO A 420 -22.48 -5.62 -28.97
CA PRO A 420 -21.91 -5.02 -30.17
C PRO A 420 -21.14 -3.73 -29.89
N GLY A 421 -21.62 -2.89 -28.97
CA GLY A 421 -21.00 -1.60 -28.62
C GLY A 421 -20.81 -1.41 -27.11
N THR A 422 -20.35 -0.23 -26.73
CA THR A 422 -20.51 0.30 -25.36
C THR A 422 -21.98 0.72 -25.14
N ALA A 423 -22.32 1.38 -24.02
CA ALA A 423 -23.70 1.78 -23.74
C ALA A 423 -24.29 2.64 -24.88
N PRO A 424 -25.36 2.18 -25.58
CA PRO A 424 -25.99 2.94 -26.65
C PRO A 424 -26.93 4.01 -26.08
N PRO A 425 -27.41 4.95 -26.92
CA PRO A 425 -28.56 5.78 -26.58
C PRO A 425 -29.77 4.95 -26.13
N HIS A 426 -30.69 5.58 -25.40
CA HIS A 426 -31.95 4.94 -25.01
C HIS A 426 -32.70 4.37 -26.22
N ASP A 427 -33.43 3.26 -26.01
CA ASP A 427 -34.22 2.55 -27.04
C ASP A 427 -33.42 1.96 -28.23
N ASP A 428 -32.15 2.34 -28.46
CA ASP A 428 -31.34 1.90 -29.62
C ASP A 428 -30.66 0.52 -29.44
N TYR A 429 -30.65 -0.09 -28.24
CA TYR A 429 -29.82 -1.28 -27.94
C TYR A 429 -30.05 -2.49 -28.86
N GLY A 430 -31.30 -2.79 -29.21
CA GLY A 430 -31.62 -3.92 -30.09
C GLY A 430 -31.59 -5.29 -29.42
N VAL A 431 -30.79 -6.21 -29.97
CA VAL A 431 -30.76 -7.65 -29.59
C VAL A 431 -29.39 -8.08 -29.04
N ALA A 432 -29.39 -9.13 -28.22
CA ALA A 432 -28.24 -9.52 -27.40
C ALA A 432 -27.68 -10.94 -27.71
N PRO A 433 -27.28 -11.26 -28.96
CA PRO A 433 -26.77 -12.59 -29.30
C PRO A 433 -25.48 -12.93 -28.51
N TYR A 434 -24.62 -11.95 -28.31
CA TYR A 434 -23.31 -12.05 -27.66
C TYR A 434 -23.35 -12.52 -26.19
N THR A 435 -24.44 -12.22 -25.48
CA THR A 435 -24.68 -12.72 -24.12
C THR A 435 -25.62 -13.92 -24.10
N CYS A 436 -26.62 -13.96 -24.97
CA CYS A 436 -27.67 -14.97 -24.98
C CYS A 436 -27.21 -16.37 -25.43
N ILE A 437 -26.16 -16.50 -26.27
CA ILE A 437 -25.58 -17.82 -26.61
C ILE A 437 -25.24 -18.62 -25.33
N TRP A 438 -24.62 -17.97 -24.35
CA TRP A 438 -24.22 -18.60 -23.10
C TRP A 438 -25.44 -19.02 -22.25
N ASN A 439 -26.60 -18.37 -22.42
CA ASN A 439 -27.85 -18.81 -21.77
C ASN A 439 -28.40 -20.06 -22.45
N LEU A 440 -28.37 -20.11 -23.79
CA LEU A 440 -28.88 -21.21 -24.60
C LEU A 440 -28.15 -22.54 -24.33
N ILE A 441 -26.82 -22.49 -24.14
CA ILE A 441 -25.98 -23.67 -23.86
C ILE A 441 -25.65 -23.85 -22.36
N ASP A 442 -26.15 -22.96 -21.51
CA ASP A 442 -25.97 -22.91 -20.05
C ASP A 442 -24.52 -22.90 -19.52
N PHE A 443 -23.67 -22.04 -20.07
CA PHE A 443 -22.30 -21.83 -19.59
C PHE A 443 -22.18 -20.55 -18.72
N PRO A 444 -21.34 -20.53 -17.67
CA PRO A 444 -21.12 -19.37 -16.82
C PRO A 444 -20.37 -18.26 -17.56
N ALA A 445 -20.59 -17.00 -17.16
CA ALA A 445 -20.03 -15.83 -17.83
C ALA A 445 -19.87 -14.64 -16.87
N ALA A 446 -18.69 -14.03 -16.86
CA ALA A 446 -18.38 -12.80 -16.13
C ALA A 446 -18.30 -11.59 -17.09
N ILE A 447 -18.69 -10.41 -16.62
CA ILE A 447 -18.37 -9.12 -17.25
C ILE A 447 -17.32 -8.41 -16.39
N ILE A 448 -16.24 -7.98 -17.04
CA ILE A 448 -15.16 -7.18 -16.47
C ILE A 448 -15.13 -5.84 -17.23
N PRO A 449 -15.42 -4.71 -16.57
CA PRO A 449 -15.26 -3.38 -17.16
C PRO A 449 -13.79 -3.13 -17.50
N TYR A 450 -13.51 -2.77 -18.75
CA TYR A 450 -12.15 -2.49 -19.22
C TYR A 450 -12.19 -1.54 -20.43
N GLY A 451 -11.29 -0.55 -20.44
CA GLY A 451 -11.19 0.47 -21.48
C GLY A 451 -12.39 1.44 -21.57
N ARG A 452 -12.28 2.39 -22.50
CA ARG A 452 -13.35 3.31 -22.92
C ARG A 452 -13.28 3.51 -24.44
N ALA A 453 -14.39 3.86 -25.06
CA ALA A 453 -14.43 4.35 -26.43
C ALA A 453 -13.83 5.77 -26.52
N ASP A 454 -13.13 6.05 -27.60
CA ASP A 454 -12.48 7.33 -27.90
C ASP A 454 -12.80 7.73 -29.35
N ALA A 455 -13.56 8.81 -29.55
CA ALA A 455 -14.02 9.24 -30.87
C ALA A 455 -12.90 9.65 -31.86
N THR A 456 -11.66 9.83 -31.38
CA THR A 456 -10.49 10.16 -32.21
C THR A 456 -9.74 8.94 -32.73
N ILE A 457 -9.86 7.80 -32.03
CA ILE A 457 -9.22 6.51 -32.37
C ILE A 457 -10.24 5.56 -32.99
N ASP A 458 -11.40 5.44 -32.35
CA ASP A 458 -12.48 4.52 -32.72
C ASP A 458 -13.39 5.16 -33.79
N VAL A 459 -12.83 5.45 -34.96
CA VAL A 459 -13.60 5.87 -36.14
C VAL A 459 -14.41 4.71 -36.72
N ASP A 460 -15.56 5.00 -37.34
CA ASP A 460 -16.40 3.98 -38.00
C ASP A 460 -15.59 3.18 -39.04
N ASP A 461 -15.62 1.86 -38.94
CA ASP A 461 -14.92 0.94 -39.85
C ASP A 461 -15.76 0.60 -41.09
N GLY A 462 -17.00 1.11 -41.17
CA GLY A 462 -17.89 0.96 -42.31
C GLY A 462 -18.56 -0.42 -42.39
N ALA A 463 -18.67 -1.14 -41.27
CA ALA A 463 -19.28 -2.46 -41.22
C ALA A 463 -20.74 -2.48 -41.73
N GLU A 464 -21.03 -3.26 -42.78
CA GLU A 464 -22.39 -3.44 -43.29
C GLU A 464 -23.21 -4.41 -42.42
N TYR A 465 -24.09 -3.87 -41.58
CA TYR A 465 -25.09 -4.66 -40.86
C TYR A 465 -26.08 -5.33 -41.83
N PRO A 466 -26.47 -6.60 -41.61
CA PRO A 466 -27.49 -7.26 -42.43
C PRO A 466 -28.81 -6.48 -42.47
N GLU A 467 -29.52 -6.52 -43.61
CA GLU A 467 -30.77 -5.76 -43.82
C GLU A 467 -31.83 -6.00 -42.73
N LYS A 468 -31.91 -7.25 -42.23
CA LYS A 468 -32.79 -7.68 -41.13
C LYS A 468 -32.40 -7.13 -39.74
N LEU A 469 -31.30 -6.36 -39.63
CA LEU A 469 -30.79 -5.78 -38.39
C LEU A 469 -30.62 -4.26 -38.46
N LYS A 470 -30.61 -3.62 -39.63
CA LYS A 470 -30.46 -2.16 -39.81
C LYS A 470 -31.52 -1.29 -39.11
N HIS A 471 -32.58 -1.90 -38.60
CA HIS A 471 -33.70 -1.27 -37.88
C HIS A 471 -33.86 -1.82 -36.44
N ILE A 472 -32.82 -2.51 -35.94
CA ILE A 472 -32.80 -3.17 -34.63
C ILE A 472 -31.46 -2.91 -33.92
N TYR A 473 -30.33 -3.05 -34.62
CA TYR A 473 -29.01 -2.71 -34.09
C TYR A 473 -28.78 -1.21 -34.10
N ALA A 474 -28.20 -0.70 -33.02
CA ALA A 474 -27.62 0.63 -33.01
C ALA A 474 -26.47 0.72 -34.04
N HIS A 475 -26.59 1.65 -34.99
CA HIS A 475 -25.47 2.06 -35.83
C HIS A 475 -24.42 2.77 -34.96
N TYR A 476 -23.14 2.55 -35.26
CA TYR A 476 -22.06 3.19 -34.55
C TYR A 476 -21.92 4.65 -34.98
N ASP A 477 -21.74 5.54 -34.00
CA ASP A 477 -21.58 6.98 -34.20
C ASP A 477 -20.57 7.46 -33.16
N ALA A 478 -19.31 7.66 -33.58
CA ALA A 478 -18.22 7.99 -32.67
C ALA A 478 -18.56 9.15 -31.72
N SER A 479 -19.37 10.12 -32.16
CA SER A 479 -19.78 11.28 -31.33
C SER A 479 -20.79 10.96 -30.23
N LYS A 480 -21.55 9.85 -30.35
CA LYS A 480 -22.55 9.41 -29.35
C LYS A 480 -22.01 8.42 -28.34
N TYR A 481 -20.99 7.64 -28.71
CA TYR A 481 -20.40 6.60 -27.87
C TYR A 481 -19.11 7.06 -27.15
N ASP A 482 -18.63 8.26 -27.44
CA ASP A 482 -17.39 8.83 -26.88
C ASP A 482 -17.34 8.79 -25.34
N GLY A 483 -16.19 8.43 -24.78
CA GLY A 483 -15.99 8.23 -23.35
C GLY A 483 -16.75 7.04 -22.73
N GLY A 484 -17.59 6.35 -23.50
CA GLY A 484 -18.42 5.23 -23.08
C GLY A 484 -17.59 4.04 -22.61
N ILE A 485 -18.01 3.41 -21.51
CA ILE A 485 -17.21 2.38 -20.82
C ILE A 485 -17.21 1.08 -21.62
N GLY A 486 -16.02 0.51 -21.84
CA GLY A 486 -15.85 -0.79 -22.44
C GLY A 486 -15.99 -1.94 -21.44
N SER A 487 -16.16 -3.16 -21.94
CA SER A 487 -16.19 -4.36 -21.11
C SER A 487 -15.82 -5.59 -21.93
N ILE A 488 -15.10 -6.51 -21.31
CA ILE A 488 -14.87 -7.87 -21.83
C ILE A 488 -15.83 -8.85 -21.14
N GLN A 489 -16.34 -9.83 -21.89
CA GLN A 489 -17.07 -10.96 -21.33
C GLN A 489 -16.11 -12.17 -21.29
N VAL A 490 -15.92 -12.75 -20.11
CA VAL A 490 -15.10 -13.97 -19.94
C VAL A 490 -16.03 -15.14 -19.70
N VAL A 491 -15.83 -16.25 -20.43
CA VAL A 491 -16.67 -17.46 -20.34
C VAL A 491 -15.82 -18.72 -20.12
N ALA A 492 -16.40 -19.70 -19.44
CA ALA A 492 -15.79 -20.98 -19.12
C ALA A 492 -16.81 -22.13 -19.38
N PRO A 493 -16.39 -23.41 -19.36
CA PRO A 493 -17.30 -24.54 -19.49
C PRO A 493 -18.38 -24.60 -18.39
N HIS A 494 -19.44 -25.37 -18.66
CA HIS A 494 -20.51 -25.66 -17.70
C HIS A 494 -19.95 -26.15 -16.34
N LEU A 495 -20.39 -25.51 -15.24
CA LEU A 495 -19.96 -25.75 -13.85
C LEU A 495 -18.54 -25.32 -13.47
N GLU A 496 -17.77 -24.71 -14.37
CA GLU A 496 -16.47 -24.09 -14.08
C GLU A 496 -16.62 -22.65 -13.53
N ASP A 497 -17.70 -22.40 -12.78
CA ASP A 497 -18.05 -21.10 -12.18
C ASP A 497 -16.86 -20.48 -11.42
N GLU A 498 -16.14 -21.30 -10.66
CA GLU A 498 -15.00 -20.86 -9.86
C GLU A 498 -13.75 -20.48 -10.67
N LYS A 499 -13.57 -20.96 -11.91
CA LYS A 499 -12.44 -20.53 -12.76
C LYS A 499 -12.57 -19.07 -13.19
N LEU A 500 -13.79 -18.59 -13.39
CA LEU A 500 -14.09 -17.19 -13.73
C LEU A 500 -13.99 -16.24 -12.53
N LEU A 501 -14.12 -16.78 -11.31
CA LEU A 501 -14.06 -16.03 -10.05
C LEU A 501 -12.72 -16.22 -9.30
N ALA A 502 -11.78 -16.97 -9.89
CA ALA A 502 -10.42 -17.09 -9.42
C ALA A 502 -9.62 -15.82 -9.74
N SER A 503 -8.62 -15.51 -8.91
CA SER A 503 -7.90 -14.23 -8.96
C SER A 503 -6.89 -14.07 -10.11
N PHE A 504 -7.03 -14.83 -11.20
CA PHE A 504 -6.21 -14.70 -12.43
C PHE A 504 -6.34 -13.34 -13.15
N TRP A 505 -7.26 -12.47 -12.69
CA TRP A 505 -7.56 -11.16 -13.27
C TRP A 505 -7.00 -9.99 -12.45
N HIS A 506 -6.23 -10.26 -11.39
CA HIS A 506 -5.47 -9.23 -10.67
C HIS A 506 -4.10 -9.05 -11.31
N ASP A 507 -3.63 -7.81 -11.35
CA ASP A 507 -2.29 -7.47 -11.80
C ASP A 507 -1.28 -7.86 -10.71
N GLU A 508 -0.51 -8.93 -10.92
CA GLU A 508 0.34 -9.55 -9.87
C GLU A 508 1.43 -8.59 -9.33
N ASP A 509 1.82 -7.58 -10.11
CA ASP A 509 2.81 -6.56 -9.69
C ASP A 509 2.20 -5.43 -8.83
N ALA A 510 0.86 -5.38 -8.62
CA ALA A 510 0.18 -4.21 -8.06
C ALA A 510 -0.23 -4.28 -6.57
N ASN A 511 -0.23 -5.45 -5.91
CA ASN A 511 -0.56 -5.56 -4.47
C ASN A 511 -0.12 -6.90 -3.82
N ASP A 512 1.12 -7.33 -4.09
CA ASP A 512 1.66 -8.67 -3.75
C ASP A 512 1.69 -8.99 -2.23
N TYR A 513 1.52 -8.00 -1.33
CA TYR A 513 1.43 -8.19 0.12
C TYR A 513 0.42 -7.25 0.79
N GLN A 514 -0.77 -7.76 1.14
CA GLN A 514 -1.72 -7.05 1.99
C GLN A 514 -1.08 -6.76 3.37
N ALA A 515 -1.02 -5.48 3.74
CA ALA A 515 -0.30 -5.02 4.93
C ALA A 515 -0.85 -5.61 6.25
N VAL A 516 0.06 -5.82 7.22
CA VAL A 516 -0.28 -6.31 8.57
C VAL A 516 -0.83 -5.13 9.39
N SER A 517 -2.00 -5.28 10.01
CA SER A 517 -2.62 -4.18 10.75
C SER A 517 -1.82 -3.78 12.01
N PRO A 518 -1.91 -2.51 12.48
CA PRO A 518 -1.06 -2.03 13.58
C PRO A 518 -1.28 -2.75 14.92
N ARG A 519 -2.49 -3.28 15.13
CA ARG A 519 -2.84 -4.13 16.29
C ARG A 519 -2.36 -5.58 16.14
N GLN A 520 -2.18 -6.09 14.93
CA GLN A 520 -1.50 -7.37 14.69
C GLN A 520 0.01 -7.24 14.90
N ALA A 521 0.63 -6.16 14.41
CA ALA A 521 2.04 -5.86 14.68
C ALA A 521 2.31 -5.73 16.20
N LEU A 522 1.46 -4.98 16.93
CA LEU A 522 1.47 -4.95 18.40
C LEU A 522 1.45 -6.36 19.01
N ARG A 523 0.56 -7.23 18.51
CA ARG A 523 0.38 -8.58 19.05
C ARG A 523 1.56 -9.49 18.78
N VAL A 524 2.16 -9.42 17.60
CA VAL A 524 3.39 -10.14 17.27
C VAL A 524 4.54 -9.65 18.17
N ALA A 525 4.71 -8.34 18.35
CA ALA A 525 5.67 -7.76 19.29
C ALA A 525 5.44 -8.25 20.74
N ILE A 526 4.21 -8.27 21.23
CA ILE A 526 3.87 -8.82 22.56
C ILE A 526 4.20 -10.32 22.65
N ASN A 527 3.90 -11.13 21.63
CA ASN A 527 4.21 -12.56 21.62
C ASN A 527 5.73 -12.80 21.65
N LEU A 528 6.49 -12.05 20.86
CA LEU A 528 7.96 -12.07 20.85
C LEU A 528 8.54 -11.62 22.20
N LYS A 529 7.99 -10.58 22.82
CA LYS A 529 8.40 -10.14 24.17
C LYS A 529 8.23 -11.27 25.18
N ASN A 530 7.04 -11.92 25.21
CA ASN A 530 6.78 -13.06 26.11
C ASN A 530 7.72 -14.25 25.86
N LEU A 531 8.08 -14.52 24.60
CA LEU A 531 9.09 -15.54 24.25
C LEU A 531 10.44 -15.19 24.85
N ILE A 532 10.90 -13.95 24.67
CA ILE A 532 12.19 -13.45 25.16
C ILE A 532 12.23 -13.42 26.70
N ASP A 533 11.18 -12.94 27.36
CA ASP A 533 11.03 -12.97 28.83
C ASP A 533 11.08 -14.40 29.40
N THR A 534 10.63 -15.41 28.62
CA THR A 534 10.66 -16.83 29.03
C THR A 534 12.01 -17.49 28.78
N VAL A 535 12.71 -17.11 27.70
CA VAL A 535 13.99 -17.68 27.27
C VAL A 535 15.18 -17.10 28.05
N ILE A 536 15.12 -15.84 28.47
CA ILE A 536 16.14 -15.19 29.33
C ILE A 536 15.50 -14.79 30.66
N PRO A 537 15.33 -15.72 31.62
CA PRO A 537 14.64 -15.47 32.88
C PRO A 537 15.50 -14.72 33.92
N ASP A 538 16.81 -14.98 33.93
CA ASP A 538 17.82 -14.35 34.80
C ASP A 538 18.85 -13.59 33.94
N ALA A 539 19.76 -12.83 34.55
CA ALA A 539 20.86 -12.16 33.85
C ALA A 539 21.78 -13.17 33.15
N VAL A 540 22.13 -12.92 31.89
CA VAL A 540 23.01 -13.78 31.09
C VAL A 540 24.05 -12.92 30.39
N SER A 541 25.32 -13.25 30.65
CA SER A 541 26.52 -12.72 30.00
C SER A 541 26.35 -12.47 28.49
N ASP A 542 26.60 -11.24 28.04
CA ASP A 542 26.57 -10.80 26.64
C ASP A 542 27.21 -11.81 25.69
N ASP A 543 28.39 -12.34 26.03
CA ASP A 543 29.15 -13.25 25.19
C ASP A 543 28.39 -14.54 24.84
N LYS A 544 27.57 -15.07 25.76
CA LYS A 544 26.72 -16.26 25.51
C LYS A 544 25.55 -15.92 24.58
N ILE A 545 25.06 -14.67 24.61
CA ILE A 545 23.99 -14.20 23.72
C ILE A 545 24.54 -13.89 22.33
N LYS A 546 25.68 -13.19 22.26
CA LYS A 546 26.43 -12.87 21.03
C LYS A 546 26.90 -14.14 20.31
N SER A 547 27.36 -15.16 21.03
CA SER A 547 27.73 -16.49 20.48
C SER A 547 26.55 -17.46 20.29
N PHE A 548 25.40 -17.18 20.91
CA PHE A 548 24.21 -18.04 20.94
C PHE A 548 24.38 -19.38 21.70
N ASP A 549 25.39 -19.49 22.57
CA ASP A 549 25.68 -20.68 23.40
C ASP A 549 24.79 -20.76 24.65
N LEU A 550 23.48 -20.86 24.43
CA LEU A 550 22.43 -20.88 25.46
C LEU A 550 21.98 -22.30 25.84
N ASN A 551 22.65 -23.36 25.33
CA ASN A 551 22.24 -24.77 25.47
C ASN A 551 20.81 -25.10 24.98
N LEU A 552 20.22 -24.24 24.13
CA LEU A 552 18.87 -24.41 23.57
C LEU A 552 18.87 -25.09 22.19
N PRO A 553 17.84 -25.89 21.86
CA PRO A 553 17.70 -26.48 20.52
C PRO A 553 17.35 -25.40 19.48
N TYR A 554 18.36 -24.88 18.79
CA TYR A 554 18.28 -23.80 17.80
C TYR A 554 17.08 -23.90 16.84
N ASN A 555 16.85 -25.08 16.25
CA ASN A 555 15.76 -25.29 15.29
C ASN A 555 14.37 -25.13 15.91
N ASP A 556 14.16 -25.61 17.14
CA ASP A 556 12.87 -25.55 17.83
C ASP A 556 12.61 -24.15 18.39
N LEU A 557 13.66 -23.46 18.84
CA LEU A 557 13.61 -22.03 19.21
C LEU A 557 13.23 -21.17 18.00
N MET A 558 13.95 -21.28 16.88
CA MET A 558 13.65 -20.50 15.67
C MET A 558 12.25 -20.82 15.11
N LYS A 559 11.84 -22.09 15.12
CA LYS A 559 10.46 -22.46 14.78
C LYS A 559 9.43 -21.77 15.67
N THR A 560 9.69 -21.68 16.97
CA THR A 560 8.80 -21.02 17.94
C THR A 560 8.79 -19.50 17.78
N VAL A 561 9.87 -18.89 17.28
CA VAL A 561 9.90 -17.47 16.87
C VAL A 561 9.05 -17.24 15.61
N TYR A 562 9.14 -18.09 14.59
CA TYR A 562 8.27 -17.98 13.41
C TYR A 562 6.78 -18.27 13.73
N GLU A 563 6.50 -19.23 14.62
CA GLU A 563 5.12 -19.49 15.10
C GLU A 563 4.55 -18.33 15.95
N ALA A 564 5.39 -17.46 16.54
CA ALA A 564 4.94 -16.31 17.33
C ALA A 564 4.23 -15.22 16.48
N ALA A 565 4.49 -15.21 15.16
CA ALA A 565 3.81 -14.34 14.20
C ALA A 565 2.35 -14.76 13.93
N GLY A 566 1.97 -16.02 14.21
CA GLY A 566 0.64 -16.56 13.89
C GLY A 566 0.44 -16.90 12.42
N GLY A 567 -0.83 -17.07 12.02
CA GLY A 567 -1.23 -17.46 10.66
C GLY A 567 -1.19 -18.97 10.37
N VAL A 568 -1.51 -19.31 9.12
CA VAL A 568 -1.65 -20.68 8.61
C VAL A 568 -0.81 -20.87 7.34
N GLY A 569 -0.26 -22.07 7.13
CA GLY A 569 0.54 -22.45 5.96
C GLY A 569 2.01 -22.78 6.27
N ASN A 570 2.86 -22.86 5.25
CA ASN A 570 4.28 -23.18 5.35
C ASN A 570 5.14 -21.99 4.91
N ARG A 571 6.32 -21.78 5.51
CA ARG A 571 7.23 -20.66 5.14
C ARG A 571 7.73 -20.74 3.69
N GLU A 572 7.74 -21.92 3.07
CA GLU A 572 8.12 -22.09 1.66
C GLU A 572 6.98 -21.72 0.68
N ASP A 573 5.74 -21.62 1.14
CA ASP A 573 4.60 -21.11 0.37
C ASP A 573 4.53 -19.58 0.49
N LYS A 574 4.53 -18.92 -0.68
CA LYS A 574 4.50 -17.45 -0.82
C LYS A 574 3.15 -16.83 -0.46
N PHE A 575 2.06 -17.58 -0.66
CA PHE A 575 0.69 -17.09 -0.46
C PHE A 575 0.13 -17.43 0.93
N SER A 576 0.90 -18.12 1.78
CA SER A 576 0.51 -18.47 3.14
C SER A 576 0.27 -17.24 4.02
N SER A 577 -0.83 -17.24 4.79
CA SER A 577 -1.07 -16.18 5.78
C SER A 577 0.00 -16.18 6.88
N ALA A 578 0.63 -17.33 7.16
CA ALA A 578 1.84 -17.41 7.98
C ALA A 578 3.00 -16.56 7.42
N ARG A 579 3.30 -16.62 6.11
CA ARG A 579 4.38 -15.80 5.52
C ARG A 579 4.02 -14.31 5.47
N ARG A 580 2.73 -13.95 5.35
CA ARG A 580 2.24 -12.56 5.51
C ARG A 580 2.61 -11.97 6.87
N TYR A 581 2.27 -12.64 7.97
CA TYR A 581 2.58 -12.12 9.32
C TYR A 581 4.08 -12.21 9.67
N GLN A 582 4.81 -13.20 9.13
CA GLN A 582 6.25 -13.31 9.34
C GLN A 582 7.05 -12.11 8.81
N ALA A 583 6.50 -11.32 7.87
CA ALA A 583 7.19 -10.16 7.31
C ALA A 583 7.51 -9.10 8.38
N CYS A 584 6.57 -8.83 9.29
CA CYS A 584 6.73 -7.82 10.35
C CYS A 584 7.66 -8.26 11.51
N LEU A 585 8.20 -9.48 11.51
CA LEU A 585 8.97 -10.02 12.64
C LEU A 585 10.20 -9.18 13.00
N VAL A 586 10.96 -8.70 12.01
CA VAL A 586 12.20 -7.92 12.25
C VAL A 586 11.86 -6.56 12.86
N PHE A 587 10.86 -5.87 12.31
CA PHE A 587 10.29 -4.63 12.86
C PHE A 587 9.79 -4.83 14.30
N CYS A 588 9.03 -5.90 14.56
CA CYS A 588 8.52 -6.20 15.90
C CYS A 588 9.65 -6.52 16.90
N LEU A 589 10.70 -7.24 16.49
CA LEU A 589 11.87 -7.50 17.33
C LEU A 589 12.64 -6.22 17.64
N LEU A 590 12.78 -5.29 16.70
CA LEU A 590 13.39 -3.97 16.92
C LEU A 590 12.55 -3.09 17.85
N LYS A 591 11.23 -3.06 17.70
CA LYS A 591 10.35 -2.36 18.66
C LYS A 591 10.42 -2.98 20.05
N VAL A 592 10.51 -4.30 20.16
CA VAL A 592 10.73 -5.01 21.44
C VAL A 592 12.12 -4.74 22.02
N SER A 593 13.17 -4.60 21.20
CA SER A 593 14.51 -4.11 21.61
C SER A 593 14.35 -2.74 22.25
N GLY A 594 13.83 -1.74 21.52
CA GLY A 594 13.65 -0.38 22.04
C GLY A 594 12.77 -0.29 23.30
N TRP A 595 11.80 -1.20 23.47
CA TRP A 595 11.06 -1.33 24.74
C TRP A 595 11.93 -1.86 25.89
N TYR A 596 12.81 -2.83 25.63
CA TYR A 596 13.80 -3.30 26.60
C TYR A 596 14.88 -2.25 26.87
N ASP A 597 15.31 -1.49 25.87
CA ASP A 597 16.29 -0.40 26.02
C ASP A 597 15.68 0.74 26.88
N THR A 598 14.43 1.12 26.60
CA THR A 598 13.67 2.05 27.46
C THR A 598 13.49 1.50 28.89
N LEU A 599 13.30 0.18 29.04
CA LEU A 599 13.24 -0.46 30.36
C LEU A 599 14.62 -0.59 31.02
N ALA A 600 15.71 -0.62 30.25
CA ALA A 600 17.11 -0.69 30.66
C ALA A 600 17.67 0.67 31.12
N ASP A 601 17.10 1.77 30.61
CA ASP A 601 17.22 3.12 31.21
C ASP A 601 16.30 3.27 32.45
N ALA A 602 15.28 2.41 32.59
CA ALA A 602 14.25 2.49 33.63
C ALA A 602 14.53 1.66 34.91
N GLU A 603 14.22 0.35 35.04
CA GLU A 603 14.00 -0.36 36.35
C GLU A 603 15.23 -0.58 37.28
N LEU A 604 15.06 -0.81 38.59
CA LEU A 604 16.22 -1.01 39.48
C LEU A 604 16.76 -2.45 39.40
N ALA A 605 18.09 -2.59 39.33
CA ALA A 605 18.83 -3.83 39.62
C ALA A 605 18.65 -5.00 38.63
N ASN A 606 18.07 -4.74 37.46
CA ASN A 606 17.75 -5.74 36.44
C ASN A 606 18.35 -5.42 35.05
N ASN A 607 19.32 -4.49 34.92
CA ASN A 607 19.78 -3.99 33.59
C ASN A 607 20.33 -5.13 32.74
N ASP A 608 21.15 -5.96 33.37
CA ASP A 608 21.83 -7.13 32.81
C ASP A 608 20.82 -8.25 32.42
N ILE A 609 19.53 -8.03 32.72
CA ILE A 609 18.39 -8.82 32.24
C ILE A 609 17.69 -8.11 31.06
N TYR A 610 17.44 -6.79 31.13
CA TYR A 610 16.78 -6.07 30.02
C TYR A 610 17.70 -5.81 28.83
N SER A 611 18.93 -5.36 29.05
CA SER A 611 19.97 -5.25 28.02
C SER A 611 20.26 -6.61 27.38
N ALA A 612 20.32 -7.70 28.17
CA ALA A 612 20.42 -9.07 27.65
C ALA A 612 19.21 -9.47 26.79
N ARG A 613 17.98 -9.12 27.20
CA ARG A 613 16.75 -9.36 26.42
C ARG A 613 16.67 -8.51 25.15
N SER A 614 17.16 -7.27 25.18
CA SER A 614 17.30 -6.38 24.03
C SER A 614 18.31 -6.94 23.01
N LEU A 615 19.53 -7.22 23.46
CA LEU A 615 20.60 -7.84 22.70
C LEU A 615 20.15 -9.16 22.06
N PHE A 616 19.36 -9.98 22.77
CA PHE A 616 18.77 -11.20 22.24
C PHE A 616 17.64 -10.95 21.23
N ALA A 617 16.82 -9.91 21.40
CA ALA A 617 15.82 -9.50 20.41
C ALA A 617 16.48 -9.11 19.08
N GLN A 618 17.53 -8.27 19.15
CA GLN A 618 18.34 -7.90 17.98
C GLN A 618 19.04 -9.13 17.37
N LYS A 619 19.60 -10.02 18.20
CA LYS A 619 20.26 -11.24 17.74
C LYS A 619 19.30 -12.18 16.99
N LEU A 620 18.06 -12.34 17.47
CA LEU A 620 17.01 -13.06 16.76
C LEU A 620 16.68 -12.40 15.41
N ALA A 621 16.65 -11.07 15.35
CA ALA A 621 16.40 -10.34 14.11
C ALA A 621 17.53 -10.53 13.08
N CYS A 622 18.80 -10.45 13.49
CA CYS A 622 19.96 -10.83 12.67
C CYS A 622 19.81 -12.25 12.11
N ILE A 623 19.46 -13.21 12.98
CA ILE A 623 19.29 -14.62 12.60
C ILE A 623 18.12 -14.79 11.61
N ILE A 624 17.04 -14.03 11.72
CA ILE A 624 15.94 -14.07 10.72
C ILE A 624 16.43 -13.55 9.37
N ILE A 625 17.15 -12.42 9.35
CA ILE A 625 17.65 -11.75 8.14
C ILE A 625 18.65 -12.64 7.38
N ASP A 626 19.64 -13.24 8.06
CA ASP A 626 20.64 -14.11 7.41
C ASP A 626 20.07 -15.51 7.04
N ASN A 627 18.91 -15.92 7.58
CA ASN A 627 18.22 -17.17 7.21
C ASN A 627 17.13 -17.00 6.14
N GLU A 628 16.86 -15.80 5.64
CA GLU A 628 15.92 -15.61 4.52
C GLU A 628 16.64 -15.70 3.17
N LYS A 629 15.98 -16.33 2.19
CA LYS A 629 16.58 -16.66 0.88
C LYS A 629 15.91 -15.94 -0.28
N ASP A 630 14.70 -15.42 -0.09
CA ASP A 630 14.03 -14.60 -1.09
C ASP A 630 14.38 -13.12 -0.88
N ASP A 631 15.29 -12.62 -1.72
CA ASP A 631 15.74 -11.22 -1.71
C ASP A 631 14.58 -10.21 -1.92
N LYS A 632 13.51 -10.54 -2.70
CA LYS A 632 12.35 -9.63 -2.89
C LYS A 632 11.64 -9.47 -1.55
N TYR A 633 11.33 -10.59 -0.90
CA TYR A 633 10.62 -10.62 0.37
C TYR A 633 11.44 -10.00 1.53
N LEU A 634 12.73 -10.35 1.64
CA LEU A 634 13.60 -9.79 2.68
C LEU A 634 13.74 -8.27 2.56
N PHE A 635 13.97 -7.74 1.36
CA PHE A 635 14.19 -6.31 1.20
C PHE A 635 12.88 -5.52 1.21
N ILE A 636 11.89 -5.89 0.39
CA ILE A 636 10.65 -5.12 0.29
C ILE A 636 9.77 -5.35 1.52
N SER A 637 9.39 -6.60 1.79
CA SER A 637 8.39 -6.92 2.83
C SER A 637 8.92 -6.83 4.26
N MET A 638 10.19 -7.21 4.53
CA MET A 638 10.71 -7.27 5.91
C MET A 638 11.52 -6.05 6.35
N LEU A 639 12.28 -5.43 5.45
CA LEU A 639 13.24 -4.37 5.79
C LEU A 639 12.74 -2.97 5.41
N CYS A 640 12.27 -2.77 4.18
CA CYS A 640 11.86 -1.46 3.67
C CYS A 640 10.40 -1.09 4.00
N HIS A 641 9.48 -2.06 4.09
CA HIS A 641 8.07 -1.80 4.38
C HIS A 641 7.90 -1.08 5.74
N ARG A 642 7.13 0.00 5.75
CA ARG A 642 6.84 0.76 6.97
C ARG A 642 5.65 0.13 7.69
N TYR A 643 5.88 -0.21 8.95
CA TYR A 643 4.85 -0.74 9.85
C TYR A 643 4.59 0.29 10.97
N SER A 644 3.35 0.34 11.45
CA SER A 644 2.98 1.06 12.67
C SER A 644 2.55 0.08 13.76
N ILE A 645 2.56 0.54 15.02
CA ILE A 645 2.06 -0.21 16.18
C ILE A 645 0.99 0.63 16.86
N ASN A 646 -0.17 0.03 17.13
CA ASN A 646 -1.21 0.67 17.93
C ASN A 646 -0.77 0.70 19.41
N LEU A 647 -0.54 1.89 19.98
CA LEU A 647 -0.16 2.11 21.37
C LEU A 647 -1.20 3.01 22.03
N ASN A 648 -1.81 2.54 23.12
CA ASN A 648 -2.86 3.28 23.85
C ASN A 648 -4.08 3.69 22.99
N ASP A 649 -4.42 2.86 21.99
CA ASP A 649 -5.44 3.08 20.95
C ASP A 649 -5.12 4.14 19.87
N GLU A 650 -3.95 4.79 19.92
CA GLU A 650 -3.40 5.61 18.82
C GLU A 650 -2.39 4.79 18.00
N ASP A 651 -2.36 4.95 16.67
CA ASP A 651 -1.36 4.29 15.82
C ASP A 651 -0.07 5.11 15.76
N SER A 652 1.09 4.47 15.95
CA SER A 652 2.39 5.14 15.79
C SER A 652 2.62 5.60 14.35
N ASP A 653 3.49 6.59 14.17
CA ASP A 653 4.05 6.90 12.85
C ASP A 653 4.60 5.62 12.18
N PRO A 654 4.38 5.41 10.86
CA PRO A 654 4.90 4.24 10.16
C PRO A 654 6.43 4.31 9.99
N GLU A 655 7.14 3.32 10.54
CA GLU A 655 8.59 3.20 10.48
C GLU A 655 8.98 1.83 9.90
N ASN A 656 10.10 1.76 9.19
CA ASN A 656 10.61 0.47 8.69
C ASN A 656 11.78 -0.07 9.52
N ALA A 657 12.11 -1.34 9.31
CA ALA A 657 13.16 -2.01 10.08
C ALA A 657 14.58 -1.52 9.71
N LEU A 658 14.78 -0.88 8.56
CA LEU A 658 16.04 -0.19 8.26
C LEU A 658 16.22 1.07 9.10
N GLU A 659 15.15 1.84 9.27
CA GLU A 659 15.14 3.10 10.01
C GLU A 659 15.29 2.84 11.51
N LEU A 660 14.52 1.89 12.07
CA LEU A 660 14.68 1.43 13.46
C LEU A 660 16.03 0.76 13.70
N GLY A 661 16.50 -0.04 12.74
CA GLY A 661 17.76 -0.75 12.82
C GLY A 661 18.99 0.12 12.57
N SER A 662 18.84 1.43 12.37
CA SER A 662 19.92 2.33 11.97
C SER A 662 20.75 2.93 13.12
N ASP A 663 20.44 2.65 14.38
CA ASP A 663 21.20 3.13 15.54
C ASP A 663 22.65 2.58 15.57
N VAL A 664 23.60 3.33 16.14
CA VAL A 664 25.02 2.96 16.29
C VAL A 664 25.17 1.60 16.98
N HIS A 665 24.35 1.36 18.00
CA HIS A 665 24.41 0.17 18.86
C HIS A 665 23.55 -1.02 18.34
N SER A 666 23.00 -0.91 17.12
CA SER A 666 22.17 -1.95 16.50
C SER A 666 23.03 -3.07 15.89
N LEU A 667 22.95 -4.28 16.47
CA LEU A 667 23.58 -5.49 15.90
C LEU A 667 23.14 -5.75 14.45
N ILE A 668 21.95 -5.28 14.04
CA ILE A 668 21.41 -5.59 12.72
C ILE A 668 22.27 -5.02 11.59
N ILE A 669 22.97 -3.90 11.83
CA ILE A 669 23.86 -3.26 10.84
C ILE A 669 25.02 -4.19 10.41
N THR A 670 25.47 -5.11 11.27
CA THR A 670 26.52 -6.07 10.94
C THR A 670 26.05 -7.20 10.01
N THR A 671 24.73 -7.38 9.86
CA THR A 671 24.09 -8.53 9.19
C THR A 671 24.23 -8.46 7.67
N SER A 672 24.40 -9.60 7.00
CA SER A 672 24.68 -9.62 5.56
C SER A 672 23.49 -9.13 4.72
N GLY A 673 22.27 -9.55 5.08
CA GLY A 673 21.04 -9.10 4.42
C GLY A 673 20.79 -7.59 4.55
N TYR A 674 21.07 -7.01 5.72
CA TYR A 674 20.94 -5.55 5.94
C TYR A 674 21.92 -4.76 5.06
N GLN A 675 23.20 -5.15 5.05
CA GLN A 675 24.21 -4.52 4.19
C GLN A 675 23.88 -4.65 2.70
N ARG A 676 23.30 -5.76 2.26
CA ARG A 676 22.80 -5.94 0.88
C ARG A 676 21.61 -5.03 0.58
N CYS A 677 20.66 -4.89 1.51
CA CYS A 677 19.50 -4.00 1.36
C CYS A 677 19.92 -2.53 1.22
N ILE A 678 20.75 -2.02 2.15
CA ILE A 678 21.31 -0.66 2.09
C ILE A 678 22.12 -0.45 0.79
N LYS A 679 22.85 -1.46 0.32
CA LYS A 679 23.58 -1.42 -0.96
C LYS A 679 22.63 -1.35 -2.18
N TRP A 680 21.50 -2.07 -2.17
CA TRP A 680 20.50 -2.02 -3.24
C TRP A 680 19.77 -0.67 -3.27
N LEU A 681 19.54 -0.05 -2.11
CA LEU A 681 19.05 1.33 -1.99
C LEU A 681 20.08 2.35 -2.51
N TRP A 682 21.35 2.22 -2.10
CA TRP A 682 22.45 3.08 -2.56
C TRP A 682 22.62 3.08 -4.09
N VAL A 683 22.49 1.92 -4.73
CA VAL A 683 22.59 1.75 -6.21
C VAL A 683 21.23 1.98 -6.91
N GLY A 684 20.14 2.22 -6.18
CA GLY A 684 18.83 2.54 -6.76
C GLY A 684 18.15 1.36 -7.45
N TRP A 685 18.39 0.13 -7.00
CA TRP A 685 17.64 -1.07 -7.41
C TRP A 685 16.34 -1.23 -6.61
N ILE A 686 16.30 -0.66 -5.40
CA ILE A 686 15.09 -0.38 -4.64
C ILE A 686 14.92 1.15 -4.68
N VAL A 687 13.70 1.62 -4.97
CA VAL A 687 13.34 3.03 -5.03
C VAL A 687 12.03 3.25 -4.28
N GLN A 688 11.76 4.50 -3.88
CA GLN A 688 10.48 4.88 -3.31
C GLN A 688 9.38 4.83 -4.39
N SER A 689 8.14 4.49 -4.02
CA SER A 689 7.04 4.38 -4.98
C SER A 689 6.65 5.77 -5.54
N ARG A 690 6.37 5.86 -6.84
CA ARG A 690 5.93 7.12 -7.49
C ARG A 690 4.53 7.56 -7.06
N ASN A 691 3.74 6.64 -6.49
CA ASN A 691 2.35 6.86 -6.11
C ASN A 691 2.17 7.01 -4.59
N ASP A 692 3.08 6.45 -3.78
CA ASP A 692 3.02 6.46 -2.32
C ASP A 692 4.43 6.64 -1.71
N PRO A 693 4.75 7.81 -1.12
CA PRO A 693 6.03 8.06 -0.44
C PRO A 693 6.32 7.16 0.78
N SER A 694 5.35 6.38 1.27
CA SER A 694 5.55 5.40 2.35
C SER A 694 6.06 4.04 1.84
N GLU A 695 5.90 3.74 0.55
CA GLU A 695 6.21 2.44 -0.06
C GLU A 695 7.59 2.43 -0.75
N TYR A 696 8.24 1.26 -0.71
CA TYR A 696 9.45 0.94 -1.47
C TYR A 696 9.18 -0.16 -2.50
N VAL A 697 9.57 0.10 -3.75
CA VAL A 697 9.39 -0.82 -4.89
C VAL A 697 10.72 -1.17 -5.54
N LEU A 698 10.77 -2.31 -6.25
CA LEU A 698 11.93 -2.65 -7.06
C LEU A 698 11.92 -1.86 -8.37
N PHE A 699 13.08 -1.38 -8.81
CA PHE A 699 13.18 -0.70 -10.11
C PHE A 699 13.02 -1.70 -11.27
N ASN A 700 11.85 -1.71 -11.91
CA ASN A 700 11.49 -2.63 -13.01
C ASN A 700 12.51 -2.65 -14.17
N GLY A 701 13.25 -1.54 -14.37
CA GLY A 701 14.31 -1.47 -15.38
C GLY A 701 15.59 -2.26 -15.06
N LYS A 702 15.80 -2.80 -13.84
CA LYS A 702 17.12 -3.30 -13.38
C LYS A 702 17.80 -4.34 -14.27
N SER A 703 17.03 -5.20 -14.94
CA SER A 703 17.54 -6.21 -15.89
C SER A 703 17.47 -5.79 -17.37
N ASN A 704 16.94 -4.61 -17.69
CA ASN A 704 16.85 -4.14 -19.06
C ASN A 704 18.22 -3.64 -19.55
N THR A 705 18.72 -4.16 -20.68
CA THR A 705 20.04 -3.81 -21.22
C THR A 705 20.01 -2.64 -22.22
N SER A 706 18.83 -2.05 -22.43
CA SER A 706 18.60 -0.86 -23.25
C SER A 706 19.10 0.40 -22.55
N PHE A 707 19.75 1.28 -23.33
CA PHE A 707 20.15 2.60 -22.84
C PHE A 707 18.92 3.48 -22.53
N ALA A 708 17.86 3.37 -23.33
CA ALA A 708 16.67 4.21 -23.19
C ALA A 708 15.88 3.95 -21.89
N SER A 709 15.91 2.73 -21.33
CA SER A 709 15.22 2.42 -20.07
C SER A 709 15.93 2.93 -18.82
N HIS A 710 17.15 3.46 -18.96
CA HIS A 710 17.92 4.06 -17.87
C HIS A 710 18.12 5.58 -18.06
N PHE A 711 17.58 6.16 -19.13
CA PHE A 711 17.66 7.60 -19.42
C PHE A 711 16.39 8.32 -18.90
N ASP A 712 16.13 8.17 -17.61
CA ASP A 712 14.98 8.75 -16.88
C ASP A 712 15.54 9.74 -15.83
N PRO A 713 15.03 11.00 -15.75
CA PRO A 713 15.52 12.00 -14.80
C PRO A 713 15.41 11.54 -13.33
N ASP A 714 14.45 10.68 -12.98
CA ASP A 714 14.25 10.21 -11.61
C ASP A 714 15.43 9.36 -11.12
N ARG A 715 16.24 8.79 -12.02
CA ARG A 715 17.44 8.05 -11.61
C ARG A 715 18.48 8.94 -10.92
N ILE A 716 18.40 10.27 -11.05
CA ILE A 716 19.22 11.23 -10.30
C ILE A 716 18.94 11.15 -8.79
N GLN A 717 17.74 10.75 -8.36
CA GLN A 717 17.41 10.52 -6.95
C GLN A 717 18.16 9.31 -6.34
N THR A 718 18.83 8.48 -7.14
CA THR A 718 19.67 7.37 -6.66
C THR A 718 20.83 7.90 -5.81
N PRO A 719 21.00 7.49 -4.52
CA PRO A 719 22.02 8.05 -3.62
C PRO A 719 23.46 8.02 -4.15
N LEU A 720 23.86 6.95 -4.86
CA LEU A 720 25.16 6.87 -5.53
C LEU A 720 25.39 8.01 -6.53
N TYR A 721 24.36 8.38 -7.30
CA TYR A 721 24.47 9.44 -8.31
C TYR A 721 24.31 10.82 -7.69
N GLN A 722 23.46 10.98 -6.66
CA GLN A 722 23.43 12.20 -5.84
C GLN A 722 24.83 12.54 -5.30
N ASN A 723 25.47 11.62 -4.57
CA ASN A 723 26.78 11.86 -3.96
C ASN A 723 27.90 12.13 -5.00
N VAL A 724 27.92 11.40 -6.11
CA VAL A 724 28.90 11.65 -7.20
C VAL A 724 28.70 13.04 -7.81
N LEU A 725 27.45 13.52 -7.91
CA LEU A 725 27.14 14.86 -8.39
C LEU A 725 27.48 15.95 -7.35
N GLU A 726 27.20 15.73 -6.06
CA GLU A 726 27.63 16.64 -4.98
C GLU A 726 29.15 16.84 -4.98
N ILE A 727 29.94 15.76 -5.05
CA ILE A 727 31.42 15.80 -5.12
C ILE A 727 31.87 16.58 -6.37
N PHE A 728 31.25 16.36 -7.53
CA PHE A 728 31.59 17.07 -8.77
C PHE A 728 31.30 18.58 -8.67
N VAL A 729 30.13 18.96 -8.14
CA VAL A 729 29.74 20.37 -7.95
C VAL A 729 30.65 21.05 -6.91
N ALA A 730 31.05 20.34 -5.84
CA ALA A 730 31.97 20.84 -4.82
C ALA A 730 33.38 21.10 -5.41
N VAL A 731 33.92 20.18 -6.23
CA VAL A 731 35.19 20.38 -6.94
C VAL A 731 35.10 21.56 -7.93
N LEU A 732 33.98 21.69 -8.66
CA LEU A 732 33.75 22.82 -9.56
C LEU A 732 33.70 24.15 -8.80
N TYR A 733 33.04 24.19 -7.64
CA TYR A 733 33.00 25.35 -6.75
C TYR A 733 34.40 25.73 -6.24
N LEU A 734 35.21 24.75 -5.81
CA LEU A 734 36.60 24.97 -5.41
C LEU A 734 37.46 25.55 -6.55
N ILE A 735 37.27 25.07 -7.79
CA ILE A 735 37.97 25.59 -8.98
C ILE A 735 37.54 27.04 -9.26
N LEU A 736 36.23 27.33 -9.24
CA LEU A 736 35.68 28.67 -9.44
C LEU A 736 36.18 29.66 -8.37
N TYR A 737 36.15 29.26 -7.10
CA TYR A 737 36.70 30.03 -5.99
C TYR A 737 38.19 30.31 -6.20
N THR A 738 38.97 29.27 -6.51
CA THR A 738 40.43 29.40 -6.71
C THR A 738 40.74 30.31 -7.90
N PHE A 739 39.92 30.30 -8.96
CA PHE A 739 40.05 31.24 -10.06
C PHE A 739 39.77 32.68 -9.63
N VAL A 740 38.63 32.94 -8.98
CA VAL A 740 38.22 34.31 -8.56
C VAL A 740 39.16 34.90 -7.51
N ALA A 741 39.62 34.10 -6.55
CA ALA A 741 40.53 34.53 -5.48
C ALA A 741 41.94 34.90 -5.99
N ASN A 742 42.33 34.49 -7.20
CA ASN A 742 43.63 34.78 -7.82
C ASN A 742 43.53 35.73 -9.04
N ILE A 743 42.49 36.58 -9.12
CA ILE A 743 42.40 37.62 -10.15
C ILE A 743 43.29 38.82 -9.77
N ASP A 744 44.41 38.98 -10.49
CA ASP A 744 45.42 40.05 -10.27
C ASP A 744 44.87 41.48 -10.45
N SER A 745 43.84 41.66 -11.27
CA SER A 745 43.20 42.97 -11.53
C SER A 745 41.68 42.85 -11.62
N ILE A 746 41.01 43.34 -10.58
CA ILE A 746 39.54 43.32 -10.50
C ILE A 746 38.96 44.48 -11.34
N PRO A 747 37.97 44.22 -12.22
CA PRO A 747 37.27 45.30 -12.94
C PRO A 747 36.29 46.08 -12.04
N ASP A 748 35.98 47.31 -12.46
CA ASP A 748 34.91 48.16 -11.89
C ASP A 748 33.50 47.52 -12.02
N THR A 749 33.39 46.44 -12.80
CA THR A 749 32.17 45.64 -13.02
C THR A 749 32.36 44.20 -12.55
N PHE A 750 31.26 43.49 -12.31
CA PHE A 750 31.30 42.06 -11.99
C PHE A 750 31.80 41.23 -13.17
N ASN A 751 32.78 40.36 -12.91
CA ASN A 751 33.22 39.33 -13.83
C ASN A 751 32.20 38.16 -13.85
N ILE A 752 32.06 37.49 -14.99
CA ILE A 752 31.19 36.31 -15.16
C ILE A 752 31.56 35.22 -14.14
N ALA A 753 32.86 35.02 -13.88
CA ALA A 753 33.31 34.04 -12.87
C ALA A 753 32.92 34.43 -11.43
N GLU A 754 32.89 35.73 -11.10
CA GLU A 754 32.39 36.19 -9.79
C GLU A 754 30.88 35.92 -9.67
N LEU A 755 30.10 36.27 -10.70
CA LEU A 755 28.65 36.03 -10.71
C LEU A 755 28.31 34.54 -10.55
N ILE A 756 29.04 33.66 -11.22
CA ILE A 756 28.86 32.21 -11.07
C ILE A 756 29.26 31.75 -9.66
N LEU A 757 30.38 32.21 -9.10
CA LEU A 757 30.80 31.85 -7.73
C LEU A 757 29.75 32.28 -6.69
N TYR A 758 29.21 33.49 -6.81
CA TYR A 758 28.18 34.01 -5.92
C TYR A 758 26.83 33.31 -6.14
N ALA A 759 26.47 32.91 -7.36
CA ALA A 759 25.28 32.08 -7.63
C ALA A 759 25.39 30.67 -7.02
N PHE A 760 26.55 30.00 -7.14
CA PHE A 760 26.79 28.73 -6.44
C PHE A 760 26.68 28.90 -4.91
N THR A 761 27.26 29.96 -4.36
CA THR A 761 27.19 30.25 -2.92
C THR A 761 25.75 30.49 -2.45
N LEU A 762 24.95 31.21 -3.24
CA LEU A 762 23.53 31.43 -2.96
C LEU A 762 22.72 30.14 -3.03
N GLY A 763 22.96 29.29 -4.05
CA GLY A 763 22.31 27.98 -4.17
C GLY A 763 22.60 27.07 -2.97
N PHE A 764 23.87 26.97 -2.56
CA PHE A 764 24.25 26.19 -1.37
C PHE A 764 23.67 26.75 -0.07
N ALA A 765 23.62 28.07 0.09
CA ALA A 765 23.09 28.69 1.31
C ALA A 765 21.55 28.54 1.43
N LEU A 766 20.82 28.54 0.31
CA LEU A 766 19.38 28.28 0.30
C LEU A 766 19.07 26.80 0.58
N ASP A 767 19.87 25.87 0.06
CA ASP A 767 19.80 24.43 0.37
C ASP A 767 20.02 24.15 1.87
N GLU A 768 21.08 24.70 2.48
CA GLU A 768 21.27 24.59 3.94
C GLU A 768 20.13 25.26 4.75
N LEU A 769 19.61 26.41 4.31
CA LEU A 769 18.49 27.10 4.99
C LEU A 769 17.20 26.27 4.93
N GLN A 770 16.92 25.62 3.80
CA GLN A 770 15.80 24.69 3.66
C GLN A 770 15.98 23.46 4.57
N ARG A 771 17.19 22.89 4.63
CA ARG A 771 17.52 21.81 5.59
C ARG A 771 17.31 22.25 7.04
N PHE A 772 17.73 23.45 7.41
CA PHE A 772 17.48 24.01 8.75
C PHE A 772 15.98 24.15 9.07
N TYR A 773 15.18 24.62 8.10
CA TYR A 773 13.73 24.74 8.25
C TYR A 773 13.04 23.38 8.50
N HIS A 774 13.43 22.32 7.79
CA HIS A 774 12.83 21.00 7.96
C HIS A 774 13.36 20.20 9.16
N PHE A 775 14.66 20.28 9.47
CA PHE A 775 15.29 19.46 10.54
C PHE A 775 15.38 20.17 11.91
N GLY A 776 15.12 21.47 11.99
CA GLY A 776 15.05 22.21 13.26
C GLY A 776 16.34 22.09 14.09
N PRO A 777 16.26 21.85 15.42
CA PRO A 777 17.46 21.72 16.28
C PRO A 777 18.44 20.63 15.82
N SER A 778 17.94 19.54 15.22
CA SER A 778 18.73 18.41 14.73
C SER A 778 19.60 18.74 13.51
N TYR A 779 19.42 19.92 12.91
CA TYR A 779 20.29 20.45 11.86
C TYR A 779 21.69 20.85 12.37
N VAL A 780 21.83 21.19 13.65
CA VAL A 780 23.05 21.82 14.19
C VAL A 780 24.15 20.78 14.39
N THR A 781 24.96 20.58 13.35
CA THR A 781 26.09 19.65 13.31
C THR A 781 27.41 20.39 13.09
N PHE A 782 28.54 19.71 13.31
CA PHE A 782 29.86 20.28 13.03
C PHE A 782 30.03 20.69 11.55
N SER A 783 29.47 19.91 10.61
CA SER A 783 29.54 20.21 9.17
C SER A 783 28.70 21.42 8.78
N SER A 784 27.46 21.53 9.26
CA SER A 784 26.57 22.66 8.93
C SER A 784 27.11 23.97 9.50
N ALA A 785 27.50 24.00 10.77
CA ALA A 785 28.11 25.20 11.38
C ALA A 785 29.36 25.70 10.62
N PHE A 786 30.10 24.79 9.99
CA PHE A 786 31.28 25.10 9.19
C PHE A 786 30.91 25.61 7.77
N ASN A 787 29.88 25.03 7.14
CA ASN A 787 29.30 25.52 5.88
C ASN A 787 28.66 26.91 6.04
N ASP A 788 27.88 27.13 7.10
CA ASP A 788 27.22 28.41 7.41
C ASP A 788 28.25 29.53 7.61
N THR A 789 29.34 29.22 8.33
CA THR A 789 30.47 30.14 8.53
C THR A 789 31.12 30.51 7.20
N LEU A 790 31.36 29.52 6.32
CA LEU A 790 31.89 29.73 4.97
C LEU A 790 30.99 30.67 4.15
N TYR A 791 29.71 30.34 4.00
CA TYR A 791 28.82 31.14 3.15
C TYR A 791 28.64 32.55 3.70
N SER A 792 28.57 32.71 5.03
CA SER A 792 28.54 34.02 5.69
C SER A 792 29.74 34.89 5.32
N ILE A 793 30.96 34.34 5.31
CA ILE A 793 32.18 35.06 4.91
C ILE A 793 32.10 35.47 3.42
N VAL A 794 31.64 34.58 2.55
CA VAL A 794 31.51 34.86 1.10
C VAL A 794 30.38 35.85 0.80
N PHE A 795 29.28 35.86 1.57
CA PHE A 795 28.24 36.88 1.46
C PHE A 795 28.71 38.26 1.97
N VAL A 796 29.53 38.32 3.02
CA VAL A 796 30.16 39.58 3.45
C VAL A 796 31.11 40.10 2.36
N SER A 797 31.87 39.20 1.70
CA SER A 797 32.66 39.54 0.50
C SER A 797 31.78 40.10 -0.63
N LEU A 798 30.64 39.48 -0.93
CA LEU A 798 29.68 39.95 -1.93
C LEU A 798 29.11 41.34 -1.57
N GLY A 799 28.72 41.55 -0.31
CA GLY A 799 28.21 42.84 0.17
C GLY A 799 29.19 43.98 -0.08
N PHE A 800 30.48 43.77 0.25
CA PHE A 800 31.53 44.75 -0.05
C PHE A 800 31.80 44.90 -1.55
N ARG A 801 31.67 43.83 -2.37
CA ARG A 801 31.79 43.93 -3.84
C ARG A 801 30.65 44.76 -4.45
N ILE A 802 29.41 44.58 -3.99
CA ILE A 802 28.26 45.42 -4.37
C ILE A 802 28.51 46.89 -3.97
N MET A 803 28.97 47.14 -2.74
CA MET A 803 29.30 48.50 -2.27
C MET A 803 30.45 49.14 -3.06
N SER A 804 31.41 48.37 -3.56
CA SER A 804 32.48 48.85 -4.45
C SER A 804 31.92 49.32 -5.80
N VAL A 805 31.09 48.51 -6.45
CA VAL A 805 30.50 48.80 -7.78
C VAL A 805 29.50 49.97 -7.73
N TYR A 806 28.74 50.12 -6.64
CA TYR A 806 27.76 51.20 -6.46
C TYR A 806 28.24 52.36 -5.55
N SER A 807 29.56 52.54 -5.41
CA SER A 807 30.15 53.58 -4.55
C SER A 807 29.98 54.99 -5.13
N PHE A 808 28.94 55.72 -4.71
CA PHE A 808 28.72 57.14 -5.06
C PHE A 808 29.74 58.13 -4.46
N ILE A 809 30.67 57.66 -3.62
CA ILE A 809 31.72 58.48 -2.99
C ILE A 809 33.07 58.15 -3.66
N GLU A 810 33.81 59.19 -4.05
CA GLU A 810 35.15 59.04 -4.64
C GLU A 810 36.14 58.44 -3.62
N GLY A 811 36.95 57.47 -4.07
CA GLY A 811 37.98 56.81 -3.24
C GLY A 811 37.50 55.64 -2.36
N SER A 812 36.21 55.53 -2.00
CA SER A 812 35.73 54.39 -1.19
C SER A 812 35.57 53.08 -1.97
N SER A 813 35.42 53.13 -3.29
CA SER A 813 35.26 51.93 -4.13
C SER A 813 36.45 50.97 -4.01
N GLU A 814 37.68 51.49 -4.07
CA GLU A 814 38.92 50.71 -3.92
C GLU A 814 39.03 50.08 -2.52
N MET A 815 38.68 50.84 -1.47
CA MET A 815 38.68 50.34 -0.09
C MET A 815 37.70 49.18 0.10
N TYR A 816 36.49 49.26 -0.47
CA TYR A 816 35.53 48.17 -0.42
C TYR A 816 35.97 46.96 -1.26
N ASN A 817 36.61 47.18 -2.42
CA ASN A 817 37.12 46.11 -3.27
C ASN A 817 38.24 45.30 -2.57
N ILE A 818 39.22 46.00 -1.97
CA ILE A 818 40.29 45.39 -1.16
C ILE A 818 39.71 44.66 0.06
N THR A 819 38.65 45.20 0.66
CA THR A 819 37.97 44.56 1.81
C THR A 819 37.24 43.29 1.39
N SER A 820 36.55 43.29 0.24
CA SER A 820 35.92 42.12 -0.38
C SER A 820 36.95 40.99 -0.58
N GLN A 821 38.07 41.25 -1.27
CA GLN A 821 39.14 40.27 -1.45
C GLN A 821 39.69 39.71 -0.12
N ARG A 822 39.82 40.53 0.92
CA ARG A 822 40.31 40.07 2.24
C ARG A 822 39.34 39.10 2.90
N PHE A 823 38.03 39.36 2.83
CA PHE A 823 37.03 38.40 3.31
C PHE A 823 37.03 37.13 2.45
N LEU A 824 37.12 37.25 1.13
CA LEU A 824 37.22 36.08 0.25
C LEU A 824 38.43 35.22 0.58
N ALA A 825 39.61 35.80 0.79
CA ALA A 825 40.83 35.08 1.18
C ALA A 825 40.71 34.36 2.54
N VAL A 826 39.95 34.93 3.50
CA VAL A 826 39.66 34.29 4.80
C VAL A 826 38.76 33.05 4.65
N ALA A 827 37.97 32.94 3.57
CA ALA A 827 37.19 31.73 3.27
C ALA A 827 38.05 30.54 2.80
N ALA A 828 39.31 30.75 2.39
CA ALA A 828 40.14 29.71 1.77
C ALA A 828 40.26 28.41 2.59
N PRO A 829 40.56 28.42 3.91
CA PRO A 829 40.66 27.19 4.69
C PRO A 829 39.33 26.45 4.78
N PHE A 830 38.22 27.18 4.81
CA PHE A 830 36.89 26.60 4.93
C PHE A 830 36.47 25.88 3.65
N ILE A 831 36.78 26.40 2.46
CA ILE A 831 36.44 25.72 1.20
C ILE A 831 37.26 24.44 1.02
N TRP A 832 38.52 24.42 1.44
CA TRP A 832 39.35 23.20 1.41
C TRP A 832 38.89 22.15 2.43
N ILE A 833 38.52 22.54 3.65
CA ILE A 833 37.99 21.61 4.65
C ILE A 833 36.59 21.11 4.26
N ARG A 834 35.75 21.92 3.60
CA ARG A 834 34.42 21.49 3.11
C ARG A 834 34.49 20.29 2.16
N MET A 835 35.56 20.12 1.39
CA MET A 835 35.76 18.92 0.55
C MET A 835 35.87 17.62 1.36
N PHE A 836 36.24 17.69 2.65
CA PHE A 836 36.35 16.53 3.54
C PHE A 836 34.97 15.94 3.85
N PHE A 837 33.94 16.78 4.04
CA PHE A 837 32.59 16.35 4.40
C PHE A 837 31.82 15.67 3.25
N PHE A 838 32.22 15.90 1.99
CA PHE A 838 31.71 15.17 0.83
C PHE A 838 32.39 13.81 0.61
N CYS A 839 33.34 13.44 1.47
CA CYS A 839 34.03 12.15 1.44
C CYS A 839 33.61 11.20 2.58
N ASP A 840 32.65 11.58 3.43
CA ASP A 840 32.22 10.81 4.61
C ASP A 840 31.86 9.34 4.31
N LEU A 841 31.19 9.11 3.19
CA LEU A 841 30.82 7.78 2.67
C LEU A 841 32.02 6.88 2.28
N TYR A 842 33.25 7.38 2.25
CA TYR A 842 34.45 6.55 2.10
C TYR A 842 35.02 6.21 3.48
N ARG A 843 35.06 4.91 3.83
CA ARG A 843 35.50 4.36 5.14
C ARG A 843 36.71 5.05 5.78
N PHE A 844 37.75 5.41 5.01
CA PHE A 844 38.90 6.13 5.54
C PHE A 844 38.56 7.53 6.07
N PHE A 845 37.73 8.28 5.34
CA PHE A 845 37.33 9.64 5.69
C PHE A 845 36.21 9.65 6.74
N GLY A 846 35.20 8.78 6.60
CA GLY A 846 34.11 8.63 7.57
C GLY A 846 34.62 8.39 9.00
N VAL A 847 35.48 7.39 9.19
CA VAL A 847 36.09 7.09 10.52
C VAL A 847 36.84 8.30 11.10
N ILE A 848 37.55 9.08 10.27
CA ILE A 848 38.24 10.29 10.75
C ILE A 848 37.24 11.42 11.08
N ILE A 849 36.11 11.51 10.38
CA ILE A 849 35.02 12.45 10.72
C ILE A 849 34.36 12.08 12.05
N VAL A 850 34.09 10.79 12.31
CA VAL A 850 33.65 10.32 13.65
C VAL A 850 34.62 10.79 14.72
N MET A 851 35.89 10.47 14.52
CA MET A 851 36.97 10.66 15.48
C MET A 851 37.11 12.15 15.80
N ILE A 852 37.11 13.02 14.79
CA ILE A 852 37.11 14.48 14.96
C ILE A 852 35.84 14.94 15.70
N ASN A 853 34.65 14.51 15.30
CA ASN A 853 33.40 14.93 15.95
C ASN A 853 33.34 14.53 17.43
N THR A 854 33.75 13.31 17.76
CA THR A 854 33.76 12.76 19.12
C THR A 854 34.79 13.49 20.00
N MET A 855 36.02 13.65 19.51
CA MET A 855 37.05 14.43 20.19
C MET A 855 36.62 15.90 20.39
N MET A 856 35.94 16.51 19.42
CA MET A 856 35.41 17.88 19.54
C MET A 856 34.27 17.96 20.55
N LYS A 857 33.36 16.97 20.61
CA LYS A 857 32.27 16.91 21.60
C LYS A 857 32.80 16.84 23.03
N GLU A 858 33.72 15.91 23.31
CA GLU A 858 34.32 15.77 24.65
C GLU A 858 35.17 16.99 25.04
N SER A 859 35.92 17.55 24.09
CA SER A 859 36.73 18.73 24.37
C SER A 859 35.93 20.03 24.52
N LEU A 860 34.66 20.11 24.10
CA LEU A 860 33.83 21.31 24.35
C LEU A 860 33.65 21.60 25.84
N ILE A 861 33.40 20.57 26.67
CA ILE A 861 33.29 20.72 28.13
C ILE A 861 34.62 21.20 28.71
N PHE A 862 35.73 20.65 28.23
CA PHE A 862 37.08 21.07 28.60
C PHE A 862 37.39 22.51 28.17
N PHE A 863 37.04 22.92 26.95
CA PHE A 863 37.26 24.28 26.45
C PHE A 863 36.39 25.31 27.17
N PHE A 864 35.18 24.94 27.60
CA PHE A 864 34.36 25.75 28.49
C PHE A 864 35.03 25.94 29.86
N LEU A 865 35.49 24.86 30.51
CA LEU A 865 36.21 24.92 31.78
C LEU A 865 37.49 25.76 31.67
N LEU A 866 38.29 25.54 30.62
CA LEU A 866 39.48 26.32 30.30
C LEU A 866 39.14 27.81 30.10
N SER A 867 38.04 28.13 29.43
CA SER A 867 37.58 29.51 29.23
C SER A 867 37.20 30.19 30.55
N VAL A 868 36.47 29.49 31.44
CA VAL A 868 36.14 29.99 32.79
C VAL A 868 37.41 30.25 33.61
N VAL A 869 38.38 29.34 33.55
CA VAL A 869 39.70 29.50 34.19
C VAL A 869 40.45 30.71 33.62
N ILE A 870 40.51 30.87 32.30
CA ILE A 870 41.15 32.01 31.63
C ILE A 870 40.49 33.33 32.05
N ILE A 871 39.15 33.40 32.06
CA ILE A 871 38.41 34.59 32.48
C ILE A 871 38.70 34.93 33.94
N GLY A 872 38.72 33.94 34.84
CA GLY A 872 39.05 34.14 36.25
C GLY A 872 40.47 34.67 36.48
N PHE A 873 41.48 34.09 35.81
CA PHE A 873 42.85 34.61 35.87
C PHE A 873 42.99 35.98 35.20
N LEU A 874 42.33 36.22 34.07
CA LEU A 874 42.35 37.52 33.38
C LEU A 874 41.74 38.62 34.25
N GLN A 875 40.62 38.33 34.92
CA GLN A 875 40.01 39.23 35.89
C GLN A 875 40.95 39.51 37.08
N ALA A 876 41.67 38.50 37.57
CA ALA A 876 42.68 38.68 38.62
C ALA A 876 43.85 39.56 38.15
N PHE A 877 44.39 39.35 36.95
CA PHE A 877 45.48 40.17 36.40
C PHE A 877 45.04 41.61 36.11
N VAL A 878 43.85 41.82 35.55
CA VAL A 878 43.29 43.16 35.31
C VAL A 878 42.98 43.87 36.62
N GLY A 879 42.52 43.14 37.65
CA GLY A 879 42.36 43.69 39.01
C GLY A 879 43.68 44.12 39.64
N LEU A 880 44.76 43.36 39.43
CA LEU A 880 46.12 43.72 39.87
C LEU A 880 46.66 44.94 39.10
N ASP A 881 46.50 45.01 37.78
CA ASP A 881 46.92 46.15 36.94
C ASP A 881 46.23 47.45 37.41
N GLN A 882 44.91 47.38 37.66
CA GLN A 882 44.12 48.49 38.19
C GLN A 882 44.55 48.91 39.61
N ALA A 883 44.97 47.98 40.47
CA ALA A 883 45.49 48.28 41.80
C ALA A 883 46.89 48.93 41.76
N ASP A 884 47.72 48.52 40.80
CA ASP A 884 49.04 49.11 40.50
C ASP A 884 48.96 50.51 39.84
N GLY A 885 47.75 50.97 39.49
CA GLY A 885 47.48 52.27 38.89
C GLY A 885 47.90 52.41 37.42
N LYS A 886 48.26 51.31 36.77
CA LYS A 886 48.62 51.25 35.34
C LYS A 886 47.40 50.71 34.57
N ARG A 887 47.22 51.13 33.31
CA ARG A 887 46.07 50.68 32.48
C ARG A 887 46.48 50.15 31.10
N ASP A 888 47.72 50.36 30.69
CA ASP A 888 48.19 50.02 29.34
C ASP A 888 48.66 48.57 29.22
N LEU A 889 48.71 47.80 30.32
CA LEU A 889 49.21 46.42 30.35
C LEU A 889 48.13 45.37 30.04
N THR A 890 46.85 45.72 30.03
CA THR A 890 45.75 44.76 29.76
C THR A 890 45.93 44.00 28.43
N TYR A 891 46.33 44.66 27.34
CA TYR A 891 46.64 43.99 26.06
C TYR A 891 47.85 43.04 26.15
N PHE A 892 48.87 43.44 26.93
CA PHE A 892 50.06 42.62 27.18
C PHE A 892 49.74 41.40 28.06
N ILE A 893 48.82 41.52 29.02
CA ILE A 893 48.32 40.42 29.84
C ILE A 893 47.58 39.40 28.95
N VAL A 894 46.58 39.86 28.16
CA VAL A 894 45.80 38.98 27.26
C VAL A 894 46.70 38.23 26.27
N THR A 895 47.63 38.94 25.62
CA THR A 895 48.53 38.31 24.63
C THR A 895 49.47 37.28 25.25
N ASN A 896 50.04 37.52 26.44
CA ASN A 896 50.85 36.51 27.13
C ASN A 896 50.01 35.33 27.63
N MET A 897 48.79 35.56 28.10
CA MET A 897 47.88 34.48 28.54
C MET A 897 47.52 33.55 27.37
N LEU A 898 47.17 34.11 26.20
CA LEU A 898 46.89 33.34 24.99
C LEU A 898 48.13 32.61 24.46
N GLN A 899 49.29 33.26 24.42
CA GLN A 899 50.55 32.63 24.01
C GLN A 899 50.91 31.44 24.91
N THR A 900 50.63 31.52 26.21
CA THR A 900 50.88 30.43 27.18
C THR A 900 50.11 29.15 26.82
N ILE A 901 48.90 29.28 26.26
CA ILE A 901 48.07 28.15 25.81
C ILE A 901 48.58 27.60 24.46
N LEU A 902 48.82 28.48 23.49
CA LEU A 902 49.07 28.12 22.09
C LEU A 902 50.54 27.76 21.76
N SER A 903 51.49 28.17 22.59
CA SER A 903 52.94 27.98 22.31
C SER A 903 53.81 27.81 23.56
N GLY A 904 53.21 27.77 24.75
CA GLY A 904 53.91 27.64 26.03
C GLY A 904 54.28 28.99 26.69
N PRO A 905 54.66 28.94 27.97
CA PRO A 905 54.80 30.12 28.83
C PRO A 905 56.00 31.00 28.47
N ASN A 906 55.77 32.31 28.38
CA ASN A 906 56.81 33.30 28.13
C ASN A 906 57.31 33.90 29.45
N PHE A 907 58.19 33.18 30.16
CA PHE A 907 58.71 33.63 31.45
C PHE A 907 59.56 34.92 31.38
N LYS A 908 60.00 35.37 30.20
CA LYS A 908 60.69 36.67 30.02
C LYS A 908 59.77 37.87 30.19
N SER A 909 58.45 37.66 30.13
CA SER A 909 57.42 38.69 30.32
C SER A 909 57.14 39.03 31.78
N ILE A 910 57.57 38.19 32.74
CA ILE A 910 57.19 38.28 34.16
C ILE A 910 57.58 39.64 34.77
N GLU A 911 58.70 40.23 34.36
CA GLU A 911 59.22 41.51 34.90
C GLU A 911 58.26 42.69 34.76
N ARG A 912 57.20 42.57 33.93
CA ARG A 912 56.17 43.60 33.75
C ARG A 912 54.90 43.38 34.58
N PHE A 913 54.75 42.25 35.27
CA PHE A 913 53.62 41.97 36.16
C PHE A 913 53.87 42.54 37.56
N ALA A 914 52.79 42.87 38.29
CA ALA A 914 52.85 43.41 39.64
C ALA A 914 53.58 42.46 40.60
N TYR A 915 54.75 42.86 41.12
CA TYR A 915 55.53 42.06 42.05
C TYR A 915 54.99 42.19 43.50
N PRO A 916 54.83 41.09 44.27
CA PRO A 916 55.11 39.69 43.92
C PRO A 916 53.90 38.94 43.33
N TYR A 917 52.69 39.45 43.53
CA TYR A 917 51.45 38.67 43.36
C TYR A 917 51.15 38.29 41.91
N GLY A 918 51.40 39.19 40.94
CA GLY A 918 51.24 38.92 39.51
C GLY A 918 52.22 37.85 39.01
N SER A 919 53.46 37.83 39.52
CA SER A 919 54.43 36.77 39.20
C SER A 919 53.95 35.41 39.73
N ILE A 920 53.46 35.35 40.97
CA ILE A 920 52.90 34.13 41.58
C ILE A 920 51.67 33.65 40.79
N MET A 921 50.76 34.56 40.45
CA MET A 921 49.58 34.25 39.63
C MET A 921 49.97 33.70 38.26
N TYR A 922 50.96 34.28 37.57
CA TYR A 922 51.39 33.78 36.27
C TYR A 922 51.99 32.37 36.36
N TYR A 923 52.81 32.07 37.37
CA TYR A 923 53.29 30.70 37.60
C TYR A 923 52.14 29.72 37.90
N SER A 924 51.14 30.11 38.70
CA SER A 924 49.97 29.24 38.96
C SER A 924 49.08 29.03 37.73
N TYR A 925 48.89 30.07 36.92
CA TYR A 925 48.15 30.00 35.65
C TYR A 925 48.86 29.07 34.66
N THR A 926 50.17 29.25 34.47
CA THR A 926 50.97 28.35 33.63
C THR A 926 50.90 26.91 34.12
N PHE A 927 51.11 26.66 35.42
CA PHE A 927 51.06 25.29 35.96
C PHE A 927 49.69 24.63 35.71
N LEU A 928 48.61 25.33 36.02
CA LEU A 928 47.25 24.81 35.87
C LEU A 928 46.91 24.57 34.37
N VAL A 929 47.26 25.50 33.48
CA VAL A 929 47.00 25.35 32.04
C VAL A 929 47.88 24.29 31.38
N THR A 930 49.21 24.32 31.57
CA THR A 930 50.13 23.48 30.77
C THR A 930 50.51 22.16 31.44
N VAL A 931 50.32 21.99 32.75
CA VAL A 931 50.66 20.74 33.47
C VAL A 931 49.42 19.95 33.86
N ILE A 932 48.31 20.61 34.18
CA ILE A 932 47.04 19.94 34.50
C ILE A 932 46.17 19.86 33.24
N LEU A 933 45.65 20.99 32.76
CA LEU A 933 44.63 21.01 31.71
C LEU A 933 45.14 20.43 30.37
N LEU A 934 46.31 20.83 29.88
CA LEU A 934 46.84 20.31 28.61
C LEU A 934 47.07 18.77 28.64
N ASN A 935 47.51 18.21 29.77
CA ASN A 935 47.69 16.76 29.90
C ASN A 935 46.35 16.02 30.01
N ILE A 936 45.35 16.61 30.66
CA ILE A 936 43.97 16.08 30.68
C ILE A 936 43.39 16.08 29.26
N LEU A 937 43.59 17.16 28.48
CA LEU A 937 43.12 17.22 27.09
C LEU A 937 43.75 16.13 26.22
N ILE A 938 45.06 15.90 26.36
CA ILE A 938 45.76 14.81 25.65
C ILE A 938 45.24 13.44 26.08
N ALA A 939 44.94 13.24 27.37
CA ALA A 939 44.37 11.99 27.86
C ALA A 939 42.94 11.74 27.32
N LEU A 940 42.04 12.72 27.41
CA LEU A 940 40.69 12.65 26.86
C LEU A 940 40.69 12.40 25.35
N PHE A 941 41.55 13.13 24.61
CA PHE A 941 41.74 12.90 23.18
C PHE A 941 42.28 11.50 22.87
N SER A 942 43.20 10.96 23.67
CA SER A 942 43.73 9.61 23.48
C SER A 942 42.71 8.52 23.80
N GLN A 943 41.82 8.75 24.78
CA GLN A 943 40.76 7.82 25.15
C GLN A 943 39.69 7.78 24.04
N ALA A 944 39.11 8.93 23.68
CA ALA A 944 38.10 9.02 22.61
C ALA A 944 38.64 8.53 21.25
N TYR A 945 39.95 8.70 20.99
CA TYR A 945 40.62 8.15 19.81
C TYR A 945 40.66 6.61 19.81
N SER A 946 40.92 5.98 20.96
CA SER A 946 40.91 4.51 21.11
C SER A 946 39.51 3.93 20.97
N GLU A 947 38.53 4.47 21.71
CA GLU A 947 37.13 4.02 21.73
C GLU A 947 36.49 4.08 20.32
N VAL A 948 36.78 5.13 19.55
CA VAL A 948 36.31 5.27 18.16
C VAL A 948 37.06 4.33 17.20
N ILE A 949 38.32 3.99 17.45
CA ILE A 949 39.09 3.10 16.56
C ILE A 949 38.72 1.64 16.74
N GLU A 950 38.46 1.20 17.97
CA GLU A 950 38.01 -0.16 18.28
C GLU A 950 36.65 -0.44 17.61
N ASN A 951 35.73 0.53 17.64
CA ASN A 951 34.40 0.42 17.04
C ASN A 951 34.29 0.96 15.59
N ALA A 952 35.40 1.36 14.95
CA ALA A 952 35.43 2.11 13.70
C ALA A 952 34.68 1.49 12.50
N ASN A 953 34.43 0.17 12.53
CA ASN A 953 33.72 -0.52 11.45
C ASN A 953 32.20 -0.40 11.58
N GLU A 954 31.68 -0.51 12.81
CA GLU A 954 30.25 -0.49 13.10
C GLU A 954 29.71 0.93 12.97
N GLU A 955 30.42 1.89 13.57
CA GLU A 955 30.19 3.31 13.40
C GLU A 955 30.23 3.76 11.92
N TYR A 956 31.19 3.28 11.12
CA TYR A 956 31.21 3.58 9.68
C TYR A 956 29.97 3.01 8.96
N LEU A 957 29.53 1.79 9.31
CA LEU A 957 28.34 1.18 8.72
C LEU A 957 27.06 1.91 9.16
N HIS A 958 26.98 2.37 10.41
CA HIS A 958 25.94 3.26 10.92
C HIS A 958 25.88 4.56 10.11
N GLN A 959 27.01 5.27 9.97
CA GLN A 959 27.06 6.52 9.21
C GLN A 959 26.71 6.31 7.73
N TYR A 960 27.20 5.23 7.12
CA TYR A 960 26.87 4.85 5.75
C TYR A 960 25.36 4.58 5.59
N ALA A 961 24.76 3.74 6.43
CA ALA A 961 23.33 3.44 6.37
C ALA A 961 22.46 4.69 6.62
N THR A 962 22.78 5.46 7.67
CA THR A 962 22.11 6.72 8.02
C THR A 962 22.21 7.74 6.88
N ARG A 963 23.36 7.85 6.20
CA ARG A 963 23.54 8.77 5.07
C ARG A 963 22.78 8.28 3.82
N VAL A 964 22.78 6.99 3.52
CA VAL A 964 21.96 6.39 2.44
C VAL A 964 20.47 6.65 2.67
N LEU A 965 19.96 6.40 3.88
CA LEU A 965 18.56 6.66 4.23
C LEU A 965 18.22 8.16 4.16
N LYS A 966 19.14 9.06 4.51
CA LYS A 966 18.96 10.52 4.39
C LYS A 966 18.86 11.03 2.94
N TYR A 967 19.57 10.43 1.98
CA TYR A 967 19.39 10.75 0.55
C TYR A 967 18.04 10.30 -0.03
N ILE A 968 17.34 9.40 0.68
CA ILE A 968 16.07 8.80 0.25
C ILE A 968 14.88 9.45 0.98
N ARG A 969 15.01 9.74 2.28
CA ARG A 969 14.00 10.44 3.09
C ARG A 969 13.84 11.94 2.76
N ALA A 970 14.40 12.42 1.65
CA ALA A 970 14.19 13.80 1.19
C ALA A 970 12.76 13.94 0.63
N PRO A 971 11.90 14.81 1.20
CA PRO A 971 10.47 14.78 0.92
C PRO A 971 10.13 15.26 -0.50
N ASP A 972 9.56 14.36 -1.31
CA ASP A 972 8.68 14.53 -2.47
C ASP A 972 9.11 15.46 -3.63
N ALA A 973 10.27 16.12 -3.54
CA ALA A 973 10.75 17.09 -4.52
C ALA A 973 11.66 16.51 -5.61
N LYS A 974 11.63 17.15 -6.79
CA LYS A 974 12.44 16.83 -7.96
C LYS A 974 13.86 17.41 -7.82
N ILE A 975 14.70 16.77 -7.00
CA ILE A 975 16.02 17.29 -6.54
C ILE A 975 16.84 18.03 -7.61
N PHE A 976 16.94 19.37 -7.49
CA PHE A 976 17.91 20.18 -8.24
C PHE A 976 19.16 20.48 -7.40
N PHE A 977 20.34 20.16 -7.92
CA PHE A 977 21.61 20.43 -7.24
C PHE A 977 22.05 21.89 -7.44
N PRO A 978 22.61 22.57 -6.41
CA PRO A 978 23.15 23.93 -6.56
C PRO A 978 24.14 24.07 -7.73
N PRO A 979 24.08 25.16 -8.52
CA PRO A 979 23.20 26.32 -8.41
C PRO A 979 21.82 26.14 -9.09
N PHE A 980 21.49 24.96 -9.63
CA PHE A 980 20.25 24.78 -10.39
C PHE A 980 18.99 24.81 -9.51
N ASN A 981 19.11 24.64 -8.19
CA ASN A 981 18.03 24.93 -7.24
C ASN A 981 17.58 26.40 -7.25
N LEU A 982 18.39 27.33 -7.77
CA LEU A 982 17.94 28.70 -8.03
C LEU A 982 16.93 28.78 -9.19
N ILE A 983 16.94 27.81 -10.10
CA ILE A 983 15.94 27.70 -11.19
C ILE A 983 14.63 27.16 -10.60
N GLU A 984 14.72 26.12 -9.77
CA GLU A 984 13.59 25.58 -8.99
C GLU A 984 12.92 26.68 -8.17
N ILE A 985 13.61 27.25 -7.19
CA ILE A 985 13.04 28.22 -6.23
C ILE A 985 12.46 29.46 -6.95
N PHE A 986 13.23 30.11 -7.84
CA PHE A 986 12.83 31.41 -8.40
C PHE A 986 12.05 31.35 -9.71
N PHE A 987 12.09 30.24 -10.45
CA PHE A 987 11.43 30.12 -11.76
C PHE A 987 10.40 28.98 -11.86
N LEU A 988 10.35 28.05 -10.89
CA LEU A 988 9.35 26.97 -10.83
C LEU A 988 8.48 27.11 -9.57
N ASP A 989 9.03 27.03 -8.36
CA ASP A 989 8.25 27.05 -7.12
C ASP A 989 7.48 28.36 -6.94
N ILE A 990 8.19 29.47 -6.72
CA ILE A 990 7.59 30.77 -6.41
C ILE A 990 6.57 31.24 -7.47
N PRO A 991 6.80 31.07 -8.80
CA PRO A 991 5.85 31.54 -9.81
C PRO A 991 4.84 30.50 -10.34
N LEU A 992 5.12 29.18 -10.28
CA LEU A 992 4.23 28.16 -10.88
C LEU A 992 3.50 27.30 -9.85
N SER A 993 4.11 26.95 -8.71
CA SER A 993 3.48 26.04 -7.72
C SER A 993 2.15 26.58 -7.16
N TRP A 994 1.99 27.90 -7.11
CA TRP A 994 0.75 28.57 -6.67
C TRP A 994 -0.35 28.62 -7.75
N TRP A 995 -0.03 28.32 -9.01
CA TRP A 995 -0.88 28.60 -10.19
C TRP A 995 -1.16 27.35 -11.06
N MET A 996 -0.57 26.20 -10.73
CA MET A 996 -0.69 24.94 -11.47
C MET A 996 -1.00 23.76 -10.53
N ASP A 997 -1.55 22.69 -11.08
CA ASP A 997 -1.67 21.41 -10.39
C ASP A 997 -0.31 20.71 -10.24
N THR A 998 -0.19 19.89 -9.19
CA THR A 998 1.03 19.14 -8.87
C THR A 998 1.47 18.18 -9.96
N THR A 999 0.54 17.63 -10.77
CA THR A 999 0.87 16.68 -11.84
C THR A 999 1.55 17.40 -13.01
N THR A 1000 0.96 18.47 -13.52
CA THR A 1000 1.57 19.30 -14.58
C THR A 1000 2.86 19.95 -14.10
N PHE A 1001 2.94 20.39 -12.83
CA PHE A 1001 4.17 20.89 -12.22
C PHE A 1001 5.29 19.85 -12.26
N ASN A 1002 5.02 18.62 -11.80
CA ASN A 1002 5.98 17.52 -11.84
C ASN A 1002 6.40 17.13 -13.27
N ILE A 1003 5.51 17.24 -14.25
CA ILE A 1003 5.83 17.03 -15.67
C ILE A 1003 6.76 18.13 -16.22
N ILE A 1004 6.57 19.40 -15.84
CA ILE A 1004 7.48 20.50 -16.23
C ILE A 1004 8.84 20.32 -15.57
N CYS A 1005 8.90 20.09 -14.26
CA CYS A 1005 10.15 19.89 -13.53
C CYS A 1005 10.96 18.71 -14.11
N SER A 1006 10.31 17.59 -14.39
CA SER A 1006 10.96 16.42 -15.01
C SER A 1006 11.55 16.72 -16.40
N LYS A 1007 10.88 17.54 -17.23
CA LYS A 1007 11.40 17.98 -18.54
C LYS A 1007 12.59 18.93 -18.41
N ILE A 1008 12.61 19.78 -17.38
CA ILE A 1008 13.71 20.71 -17.11
C ILE A 1008 14.93 19.95 -16.54
N MET A 1009 14.73 19.01 -15.61
CA MET A 1009 15.78 18.09 -15.15
C MET A 1009 16.40 17.32 -16.32
N LEU A 1010 15.57 16.77 -17.22
CA LEU A 1010 16.04 16.06 -18.41
C LEU A 1010 16.94 16.93 -19.29
N LEU A 1011 16.60 18.22 -19.46
CA LEU A 1011 17.41 19.18 -20.23
C LEU A 1011 18.73 19.54 -19.52
N LEU A 1012 18.68 19.86 -18.23
CA LEU A 1012 19.86 20.28 -17.46
C LEU A 1012 20.86 19.14 -17.25
N TYR A 1013 20.37 17.93 -16.95
CA TYR A 1013 21.19 16.79 -16.55
C TYR A 1013 21.42 15.76 -17.66
N ALA A 1014 20.94 15.97 -18.89
CA ALA A 1014 21.16 15.06 -20.03
C ALA A 1014 22.62 14.53 -20.18
N PRO A 1015 23.68 15.35 -20.03
CA PRO A 1015 25.06 14.84 -20.14
C PRO A 1015 25.42 13.84 -19.03
N TYR A 1016 24.85 14.02 -17.83
CA TYR A 1016 25.08 13.16 -16.67
C TYR A 1016 24.21 11.89 -16.73
N LEU A 1017 22.94 12.03 -17.12
CA LEU A 1017 22.03 10.91 -17.42
C LEU A 1017 22.60 9.98 -18.49
N CYS A 1018 23.32 10.51 -19.50
CA CYS A 1018 24.03 9.69 -20.49
C CYS A 1018 25.16 8.84 -19.88
N ILE A 1019 25.81 9.31 -18.81
CA ILE A 1019 26.85 8.55 -18.09
C ILE A 1019 26.20 7.46 -17.24
N ILE A 1020 25.12 7.80 -16.50
CA ILE A 1020 24.31 6.85 -15.71
C ILE A 1020 23.79 5.72 -16.61
N ALA A 1021 23.04 6.05 -17.67
CA ALA A 1021 22.42 5.06 -18.54
C ALA A 1021 23.45 4.12 -19.22
N ASN A 1022 24.66 4.60 -19.52
CA ASN A 1022 25.78 3.81 -20.03
C ASN A 1022 26.44 2.92 -18.96
N TYR A 1023 26.46 3.35 -17.69
CA TYR A 1023 26.92 2.53 -16.57
C TYR A 1023 25.91 1.42 -16.27
N GLU A 1024 24.63 1.76 -16.15
CA GLU A 1024 23.56 0.82 -15.80
C GLU A 1024 23.27 -0.18 -16.92
N SER A 1025 23.33 0.24 -18.19
CA SER A 1025 23.28 -0.68 -19.33
C SER A 1025 24.38 -1.75 -19.31
N LYS A 1026 25.48 -1.55 -18.57
CA LYS A 1026 26.52 -2.57 -18.34
C LYS A 1026 26.21 -3.43 -17.12
N GLN A 1027 25.74 -2.85 -16.02
CA GLN A 1027 25.33 -3.61 -14.84
C GLN A 1027 24.13 -4.53 -15.13
N ALA A 1028 23.13 -4.09 -15.90
CA ALA A 1028 22.02 -4.94 -16.34
C ALA A 1028 22.48 -6.18 -17.14
N ARG A 1029 23.57 -6.08 -17.91
CA ARG A 1029 24.18 -7.23 -18.61
C ARG A 1029 24.85 -8.21 -17.64
N ARG A 1030 25.36 -7.72 -16.51
CA ARG A 1030 25.95 -8.52 -15.43
C ARG A 1030 24.87 -9.18 -14.55
N ILE A 1031 23.78 -8.47 -14.25
CA ILE A 1031 22.59 -9.03 -13.59
C ILE A 1031 22.03 -10.21 -14.41
N ASN A 1032 21.83 -10.03 -15.72
CA ASN A 1032 21.38 -11.10 -16.60
C ASN A 1032 22.40 -12.25 -16.76
N TYR A 1033 23.70 -12.00 -16.50
CA TYR A 1033 24.72 -13.04 -16.40
C TYR A 1033 24.60 -13.82 -15.07
N ASN A 1034 24.48 -13.13 -13.92
CA ASN A 1034 24.30 -13.75 -12.61
C ASN A 1034 23.05 -14.63 -12.55
N ARG A 1035 21.90 -14.11 -12.99
CA ARG A 1035 20.62 -14.86 -13.07
C ARG A 1035 20.71 -16.12 -13.93
N LYS A 1036 21.50 -16.11 -15.01
CA LYS A 1036 21.72 -17.28 -15.88
C LYS A 1036 22.39 -18.46 -15.15
N PHE A 1037 23.07 -18.20 -14.03
CA PHE A 1037 23.69 -19.23 -13.18
C PHE A 1037 22.94 -19.44 -11.84
N SER A 1038 21.72 -18.91 -11.72
CA SER A 1038 20.92 -18.93 -10.48
C SER A 1038 21.66 -18.32 -9.27
N LEU A 1039 22.53 -17.33 -9.53
CA LEU A 1039 23.21 -16.53 -8.52
C LEU A 1039 22.39 -15.28 -8.20
N SER A 1040 22.62 -14.68 -7.02
CA SER A 1040 21.99 -13.41 -6.64
C SER A 1040 22.36 -12.28 -7.62
N ASP A 1041 21.49 -11.27 -7.78
CA ASP A 1041 21.73 -10.15 -8.70
C ASP A 1041 23.08 -9.45 -8.42
N ASP A 1042 23.51 -9.41 -7.15
CA ASP A 1042 24.74 -8.82 -6.63
C ASP A 1042 25.94 -9.77 -6.47
N SER A 1043 25.87 -11.00 -7.00
CA SER A 1043 26.98 -11.96 -6.94
C SER A 1043 28.20 -11.52 -7.76
N ASN A 1044 29.39 -11.95 -7.30
CA ASN A 1044 30.71 -11.67 -7.90
C ASN A 1044 31.24 -10.22 -7.71
N GLU A 1045 31.03 -9.59 -6.55
CA GLU A 1045 31.51 -8.23 -6.22
C GLU A 1045 32.63 -8.18 -5.13
N GLU A 1046 33.58 -9.12 -5.23
CA GLU A 1046 34.83 -9.24 -4.43
C GLU A 1046 34.75 -9.85 -3.00
N ASN A 1047 35.93 -10.20 -2.46
CA ASN A 1047 36.14 -11.15 -1.35
C ASN A 1047 36.10 -10.51 0.05
N ARG A 1048 35.92 -11.31 1.12
CA ARG A 1048 36.08 -10.91 2.54
C ARG A 1048 36.66 -12.03 3.42
N GLU A 1049 37.15 -11.65 4.61
CA GLU A 1049 37.68 -12.52 5.68
C GLU A 1049 36.93 -12.33 7.03
N TRP A 1050 37.32 -13.10 8.06
CA TRP A 1050 36.74 -13.33 9.42
C TRP A 1050 36.91 -12.18 10.47
N LEU A 1051 36.52 -12.23 11.78
CA LEU A 1051 35.40 -12.78 12.64
C LEU A 1051 35.80 -12.68 14.17
N LEU A 1052 34.85 -12.56 15.13
CA LEU A 1052 34.89 -12.82 16.63
C LEU A 1052 35.12 -11.72 17.75
N THR A 1053 34.02 -11.36 18.47
CA THR A 1053 33.69 -11.35 19.96
C THR A 1053 34.34 -10.49 21.10
N ASP A 1054 33.47 -9.72 21.84
CA ASP A 1054 33.42 -9.44 23.33
C ASP A 1054 32.12 -8.66 23.82
N GLY A 1055 31.96 -8.27 25.12
CA GLY A 1055 30.83 -7.49 25.77
C GLY A 1055 30.87 -7.36 27.34
N TYR A 1056 29.92 -6.64 28.03
CA TYR A 1056 29.47 -6.70 29.50
C TYR A 1056 28.88 -5.41 30.26
N GLU A 1057 27.69 -5.53 30.95
CA GLU A 1057 27.03 -4.84 32.17
C GLU A 1057 26.83 -3.25 32.19
N GLU A 1058 26.04 -2.45 32.99
CA GLU A 1058 25.27 -2.33 34.30
C GLU A 1058 24.14 -1.18 34.21
N THR A 1059 23.16 -0.74 35.08
CA THR A 1059 22.38 -1.19 36.31
C THR A 1059 20.97 -0.53 36.70
N MET A 1060 20.59 0.73 36.34
CA MET A 1060 19.21 1.44 36.38
C MET A 1060 18.31 1.58 37.69
N ASN A 1061 17.09 2.24 37.64
CA ASN A 1061 16.09 2.56 38.74
C ASN A 1061 14.61 3.06 38.35
N ASP A 1062 13.50 2.26 38.46
CA ASP A 1062 12.04 2.60 38.17
C ASP A 1062 11.03 1.87 39.10
N GLU A 1063 9.78 2.38 39.26
CA GLU A 1063 8.55 1.60 39.54
C GLU A 1063 7.24 2.47 39.48
N ALA A 1064 6.39 2.37 38.45
CA ALA A 1064 5.06 3.03 38.45
C ALA A 1064 3.89 2.40 37.64
N ASN A 1065 4.10 1.43 36.74
CA ASN A 1065 3.11 1.04 35.71
C ASN A 1065 2.42 -0.33 35.93
N ARG A 1066 1.42 -0.41 36.83
CA ARG A 1066 0.61 -1.65 37.02
C ARG A 1066 -0.91 -1.50 36.90
N HIS A 1067 -1.45 -0.29 36.70
CA HIS A 1067 -2.92 -0.06 36.72
C HIS A 1067 -3.60 0.08 35.34
N ILE A 1068 -2.83 0.31 34.27
CA ILE A 1068 -3.34 0.54 32.90
C ILE A 1068 -3.62 -0.79 32.16
N ILE A 1069 -2.84 -1.83 32.47
CA ILE A 1069 -2.77 -3.12 31.74
C ILE A 1069 -4.14 -3.81 31.58
N ALA A 1070 -5.05 -3.65 32.53
CA ALA A 1070 -6.32 -4.39 32.55
C ALA A 1070 -7.30 -4.03 31.41
N GLN A 1071 -7.34 -2.77 30.95
CA GLN A 1071 -8.32 -2.33 29.96
C GLN A 1071 -7.92 -2.63 28.50
N ALA A 1072 -6.61 -2.62 28.20
CA ALA A 1072 -6.10 -2.96 26.87
C ALA A 1072 -6.40 -4.42 26.47
N VAL A 1073 -6.32 -5.34 27.44
CA VAL A 1073 -6.53 -6.79 27.23
C VAL A 1073 -7.95 -7.12 26.72
N GLU A 1074 -8.96 -6.36 27.13
CA GLU A 1074 -10.34 -6.59 26.70
C GLU A 1074 -10.60 -6.13 25.25
N ARG A 1075 -9.96 -5.04 24.80
CA ARG A 1075 -10.06 -4.54 23.42
C ARG A 1075 -9.35 -5.47 22.43
N GLN A 1076 -8.17 -5.98 22.80
CA GLN A 1076 -7.39 -6.96 22.01
C GLN A 1076 -8.23 -8.20 21.65
N GLN A 1077 -9.00 -8.74 22.60
CA GLN A 1077 -9.83 -9.94 22.41
C GLN A 1077 -11.03 -9.77 21.48
N ASN A 1078 -11.31 -8.55 21.01
CA ASN A 1078 -12.38 -8.28 20.03
C ASN A 1078 -11.82 -8.12 18.62
N ALA A 1079 -10.64 -7.52 18.45
CA ALA A 1079 -9.94 -7.45 17.17
C ALA A 1079 -9.51 -8.85 16.68
N GLU A 1080 -9.05 -9.73 17.58
CA GLU A 1080 -8.66 -11.12 17.28
C GLU A 1080 -9.79 -12.01 16.70
N ARG A 1081 -11.04 -11.50 16.65
CA ARG A 1081 -12.20 -12.21 16.06
C ARG A 1081 -12.45 -11.84 14.60
N MET A 1082 -11.79 -10.82 14.07
CA MET A 1082 -12.04 -10.32 12.71
C MET A 1082 -11.29 -11.12 11.64
N GLU A 1083 -10.07 -11.62 11.93
CA GLU A 1083 -9.34 -12.57 11.09
C GLU A 1083 -9.02 -13.87 11.85
N PRO A 1084 -9.81 -14.95 11.70
CA PRO A 1084 -9.65 -16.16 12.52
C PRO A 1084 -8.37 -16.96 12.26
N GLU A 1085 -7.72 -16.78 11.09
CA GLU A 1085 -6.46 -17.47 10.76
C GLU A 1085 -5.27 -16.99 11.61
N PHE A 1086 -5.25 -15.73 12.03
CA PHE A 1086 -4.16 -15.17 12.83
C PHE A 1086 -4.04 -15.87 14.19
N ALA A 1087 -5.16 -16.09 14.87
CA ALA A 1087 -5.22 -16.50 16.27
C ALA A 1087 -5.18 -18.02 16.51
N GLN A 1088 -5.28 -18.86 15.47
CA GLN A 1088 -5.64 -20.28 15.59
C GLN A 1088 -4.64 -21.13 16.42
N ASN A 1089 -3.36 -20.77 16.41
CA ASN A 1089 -2.27 -21.63 16.92
C ASN A 1089 -1.68 -21.20 18.29
N PHE A 1090 -1.99 -20.01 18.80
CA PHE A 1090 -1.36 -19.46 20.01
C PHE A 1090 -1.51 -20.33 21.29
N PRO A 1091 -2.64 -21.04 21.55
CA PRO A 1091 -2.78 -21.92 22.72
C PRO A 1091 -1.95 -23.21 22.65
N GLU A 1092 -1.46 -23.59 21.47
CA GLU A 1092 -0.50 -24.69 21.30
C GLU A 1092 0.94 -24.16 21.37
N TRP A 1093 1.22 -23.06 20.66
CA TRP A 1093 2.49 -22.34 20.70
C TRP A 1093 2.95 -22.06 22.14
N LYS A 1094 2.06 -21.55 23.01
CA LYS A 1094 2.40 -21.29 24.41
C LYS A 1094 2.82 -22.57 25.18
N LYS A 1095 2.24 -23.73 24.85
CA LYS A 1095 2.65 -25.01 25.45
C LYS A 1095 4.01 -25.49 24.92
N LYS A 1096 4.36 -25.20 23.66
CA LYS A 1096 5.71 -25.44 23.12
C LYS A 1096 6.74 -24.56 23.84
N LEU A 1097 6.41 -23.28 24.05
CA LEU A 1097 7.25 -22.33 24.79
C LEU A 1097 7.50 -22.79 26.23
N GLU A 1098 6.46 -23.24 26.94
CA GLU A 1098 6.55 -23.83 28.30
C GLU A 1098 7.32 -25.18 28.36
N LEU A 1099 7.63 -25.79 27.21
CA LEU A 1099 8.43 -27.02 27.09
C LEU A 1099 9.88 -26.78 26.62
N LEU A 1100 10.16 -25.63 26.01
CA LEU A 1100 11.49 -25.27 25.49
C LEU A 1100 12.51 -24.95 26.59
N VAL A 1101 12.04 -24.37 27.70
CA VAL A 1101 12.88 -23.93 28.82
C VAL A 1101 12.59 -24.81 30.05
N PRO A 1102 13.61 -25.43 30.70
CA PRO A 1102 13.38 -26.17 31.94
C PRO A 1102 12.81 -25.22 33.02
N PRO A 1103 11.89 -25.69 33.90
CA PRO A 1103 11.02 -24.80 34.68
C PRO A 1103 11.76 -24.03 35.80
N VAL A 1104 12.37 -22.89 35.45
CA VAL A 1104 13.10 -21.98 36.35
C VAL A 1104 12.24 -21.50 37.52
N GLY A 1105 10.92 -21.33 37.31
CA GLY A 1105 9.96 -21.02 38.37
C GLY A 1105 9.85 -22.06 39.50
N LYS A 1106 10.47 -23.25 39.37
CA LYS A 1106 10.66 -24.20 40.49
C LYS A 1106 12.04 -24.08 41.17
N ALA A 1107 13.04 -23.51 40.49
CA ALA A 1107 14.37 -23.28 41.04
C ALA A 1107 14.44 -22.00 41.88
N SER A 1108 13.83 -20.91 41.40
CA SER A 1108 13.76 -19.64 42.14
C SER A 1108 12.99 -19.76 43.46
N ASN A 1109 11.88 -20.50 43.46
CA ASN A 1109 11.11 -20.88 44.67
C ASN A 1109 11.90 -21.78 45.66
N LEU A 1110 13.08 -22.28 45.29
CA LEU A 1110 14.00 -23.02 46.16
C LEU A 1110 15.28 -22.23 46.51
N GLY A 1111 15.46 -21.02 45.96
CA GLY A 1111 16.63 -20.18 46.22
C GLY A 1111 17.94 -20.71 45.64
N VAL A 1112 17.91 -21.43 44.51
CA VAL A 1112 19.10 -22.01 43.88
C VAL A 1112 19.21 -21.59 42.41
N GLY A 1113 20.38 -21.11 42.01
CA GLY A 1113 20.66 -20.67 40.64
C GLY A 1113 20.62 -21.80 39.60
N VAL A 1114 20.35 -21.41 38.35
CA VAL A 1114 20.03 -22.31 37.23
C VAL A 1114 21.06 -23.43 37.01
N GLU A 1115 22.35 -23.15 37.20
CA GLU A 1115 23.46 -24.11 37.01
C GLU A 1115 23.33 -25.38 37.89
N SER A 1116 22.62 -25.32 39.02
CA SER A 1116 22.41 -26.49 39.90
C SER A 1116 21.22 -27.37 39.49
N TYR A 1117 20.41 -26.97 38.51
CA TYR A 1117 19.15 -27.66 38.17
C TYR A 1117 19.37 -29.08 37.63
N GLU A 1118 20.42 -29.31 36.83
CA GLU A 1118 20.77 -30.66 36.36
C GLU A 1118 21.05 -31.62 37.53
N ILE A 1119 21.82 -31.16 38.53
CA ILE A 1119 22.20 -31.95 39.70
C ILE A 1119 20.94 -32.32 40.51
N ILE A 1120 20.03 -31.36 40.72
CA ILE A 1120 18.76 -31.58 41.41
C ILE A 1120 17.86 -32.56 40.65
N ASN A 1121 17.77 -32.44 39.32
CA ASN A 1121 17.01 -33.37 38.46
C ASN A 1121 17.60 -34.80 38.51
N HIS A 1122 18.93 -34.92 38.53
CA HIS A 1122 19.61 -36.20 38.67
C HIS A 1122 19.38 -36.84 40.06
N ILE A 1123 19.44 -36.04 41.13
CA ILE A 1123 19.12 -36.48 42.50
C ILE A 1123 17.66 -36.92 42.61
N SER A 1124 16.73 -36.21 41.97
CA SER A 1124 15.30 -36.58 41.94
C SER A 1124 15.08 -37.94 41.27
N LYS A 1125 15.67 -38.17 40.09
CA LYS A 1125 15.62 -39.46 39.37
C LYS A 1125 16.31 -40.61 40.12
N LEU A 1126 17.34 -40.32 40.93
CA LEU A 1126 17.94 -41.31 41.83
C LEU A 1126 17.02 -41.62 43.01
N THR A 1127 16.36 -40.60 43.58
CA THR A 1127 15.41 -40.75 44.70
C THR A 1127 14.21 -41.61 44.31
N GLU A 1128 13.64 -41.39 43.12
CA GLU A 1128 12.54 -42.21 42.59
C GLU A 1128 12.95 -43.70 42.43
N LYS A 1129 14.18 -43.97 41.96
CA LYS A 1129 14.73 -45.34 41.88
C LYS A 1129 14.94 -45.97 43.25
N VAL A 1130 15.38 -45.20 44.25
CA VAL A 1130 15.48 -45.66 45.65
C VAL A 1130 14.10 -45.99 46.20
N ASP A 1131 13.08 -45.20 45.88
CA ASP A 1131 11.70 -45.41 46.34
C ASP A 1131 11.09 -46.69 45.73
N VAL A 1132 11.37 -46.98 44.45
CA VAL A 1132 11.03 -48.27 43.81
C VAL A 1132 11.74 -49.44 44.48
N LEU A 1133 13.04 -49.31 44.78
CA LEU A 1133 13.79 -50.34 45.51
C LEU A 1133 13.26 -50.56 46.93
N ILE A 1134 12.82 -49.51 47.63
CA ILE A 1134 12.20 -49.63 48.96
C ILE A 1134 10.87 -50.40 48.88
N ARG A 1135 10.04 -50.13 47.85
CA ARG A 1135 8.79 -50.89 47.62
C ARG A 1135 9.09 -52.37 47.36
N GLN A 1136 10.00 -52.68 46.44
CA GLN A 1136 10.41 -54.05 46.13
C GLN A 1136 11.01 -54.79 47.35
N ASN A 1137 11.82 -54.10 48.17
CA ASN A 1137 12.40 -54.66 49.39
C ASN A 1137 11.32 -54.95 50.46
N ASN A 1138 10.30 -54.10 50.56
CA ASN A 1138 9.14 -54.34 51.43
C ASN A 1138 8.23 -55.46 50.93
N GLU A 1139 8.08 -55.66 49.62
CA GLU A 1139 7.39 -56.82 49.04
C GLU A 1139 8.17 -58.12 49.27
N LEU A 1140 9.48 -58.12 49.05
CA LEU A 1140 10.37 -59.25 49.38
C LEU A 1140 10.32 -59.59 50.87
N LYS A 1141 10.28 -58.59 51.78
CA LYS A 1141 10.07 -58.84 53.22
C LYS A 1141 8.72 -59.49 53.52
N LYS A 1142 7.64 -59.09 52.86
CA LYS A 1142 6.32 -59.76 52.99
C LYS A 1142 6.37 -61.20 52.50
N GLN A 1143 6.99 -61.46 51.34
CA GLN A 1143 7.17 -62.81 50.80
C GLN A 1143 7.99 -63.69 51.75
N LEU A 1144 9.09 -63.16 52.31
CA LEU A 1144 9.96 -63.88 53.24
C LEU A 1144 9.32 -64.08 54.63
N GLN A 1145 8.35 -63.24 55.02
CA GLN A 1145 7.47 -63.48 56.17
C GLN A 1145 6.38 -64.53 55.90
N SER A 1146 6.00 -64.78 54.63
CA SER A 1146 5.07 -65.86 54.25
C SER A 1146 5.73 -67.22 54.01
N GLN A 1147 7.04 -67.33 54.25
CA GLN A 1147 7.83 -68.58 54.17
C GLN A 1147 8.43 -68.98 55.53
N LYS A 1148 7.86 -68.48 56.64
CA LYS A 1148 8.17 -68.83 58.03
C LYS A 1148 6.91 -69.17 58.81
#